data_AF-A0A2X0NKV8-F1
#
_entry.id   AF-A0A2X0NKV8-F1
#
_cell.length_a   1.000
_cell.length_b   1.000
_cell.length_c   1.000
_cell.angle_alpha   90.00
_cell.angle_beta   90.00
_cell.angle_gamma   90.00
#
_symmetry.space_group_name_H-M   'P 1'
#
loop_
_entity.id
_entity.type
_entity.pdbx_description
1 polymer ?
#
loop_
_entity_poly.entity_id
_entity_poly.type
_entity_poly.pdbx_seq_one_letter_code
_entity_poly.pdbx_strand_id
1 'polypeptide(L)'
;MSVMSVMTVLPKAKHTATIIFSHGLGDSAAGWYPFAQALAPRFKHVKWVLPTAPMQPVTLNGGMPMNSWFDIRSLTPTNSSQEDERGLLASVRTISDLVAAEVDAGIPANRIVVGGFSQGAVVSLAVGATLERTLAGLISLSGFLMLADKLKSMQVDHAPSYPVFWGHGTGDPVVRYQWGEMSVQKLRELGWKNIQFESYPGMQHTLGAKEQQDVEAWLKKILPEQTGAKSTSVGHRDPSTIPFPLAHTSTTKPAVPIKIGPRPPKTGEREFLSVPYDPDSDLRTDPNTRCEDQYRWELKQIRTNDGDLVKSELVTGSTKLTTPTTKKSTPPPRNRLPALAEVLRRNTRPPVDLYCYYLFLQREGSEDTLDFWLDVQQHENLCRAYFKDLRKSGRTVREDWPRYHELARTRGSIYGGVTGIRRGDDGGEEFPGTTAPASPRPSVSGRPQAFSGSDYGETRVTNEKADGDRRGPSLGGEREDALRTPSPRPRTPASASYPLSPTLQALYPHDSEDRPRNGRSAAPAQPYIRRDTAISRTDLIASAERIYSRYLMPGADKEVYLPPALRITEFTLSSSNLPTVTHPDYDREADAQAQVPDMFHAQKEYVYRAMEQDTFPRFLRAKAFGNLTPISALVRLAFGLLALWVGLATGFAFIFLDKKPKVSRLWVIIPFTFAIVNLVAHAYDLDPLLVFMGLSETTPFRTIGIREPYVRKLLFGRALWVTFLSAVVVAILTIIFVLVPGHRL
;
A
#
# COMPACT_ATOMS: atom_id res chain seq x y z
N MET A 1 -4.14 20.74 5.99
CA MET A 1 -3.32 19.65 6.56
C MET A 1 -4.08 18.35 6.36
N SER A 2 -3.41 17.21 6.14
CA SER A 2 -4.11 15.92 6.20
C SER A 2 -4.33 15.55 7.65
N VAL A 3 -5.52 15.08 8.01
CA VAL A 3 -5.76 14.50 9.34
C VAL A 3 -5.00 13.18 9.42
N MET A 4 -4.16 13.01 10.44
CA MET A 4 -3.44 11.76 10.66
C MET A 4 -4.45 10.66 11.05
N SER A 5 -4.35 9.49 10.40
CA SER A 5 -5.16 8.33 10.76
C SER A 5 -4.60 7.69 12.03
N VAL A 6 -5.39 7.65 13.10
CA VAL A 6 -5.00 7.08 14.39
C VAL A 6 -6.00 6.00 14.79
N MET A 7 -5.51 4.81 15.15
CA MET A 7 -6.28 3.75 15.79
C MET A 7 -5.98 3.72 17.28
N THR A 8 -6.94 3.30 18.10
CA THR A 8 -6.75 3.22 19.56
C THR A 8 -7.33 1.95 20.15
N VAL A 9 -6.61 1.30 21.06
CA VAL A 9 -7.18 0.28 21.96
C VAL A 9 -7.50 0.99 23.27
N LEU A 10 -8.78 1.02 23.66
CA LEU A 10 -9.22 1.68 24.88
C LEU A 10 -8.89 0.81 26.12
N PRO A 11 -8.57 1.43 27.28
CA PRO A 11 -8.36 0.72 28.52
C PRO A 11 -9.66 0.05 29.00
N LYS A 12 -9.53 -1.09 29.68
CA LYS A 12 -10.63 -1.86 30.29
C LYS A 12 -10.91 -1.48 31.75
N ALA A 13 -10.07 -0.63 32.34
CA ALA A 13 -10.19 -0.04 33.67
C ALA A 13 -9.96 1.48 33.57
N LYS A 14 -9.82 2.18 34.71
CA LYS A 14 -9.49 3.62 34.72
C LYS A 14 -8.20 3.87 33.93
N HIS A 15 -8.29 4.74 32.93
CA HIS A 15 -7.15 5.21 32.15
C HIS A 15 -6.15 5.95 33.08
N THR A 16 -4.92 5.45 33.19
CA THR A 16 -3.85 6.07 34.00
C THR A 16 -2.46 6.03 33.33
N ALA A 17 -2.39 5.58 32.07
CA ALA A 17 -1.18 5.48 31.27
C ALA A 17 -1.53 5.31 29.78
N THR A 18 -0.63 5.70 28.89
CA THR A 18 -0.79 5.53 27.43
C THR A 18 0.49 4.96 26.80
N ILE A 19 0.34 4.09 25.80
CA ILE A 19 1.44 3.66 24.93
C ILE A 19 1.14 4.18 23.53
N ILE A 20 2.02 5.04 22.99
CA ILE A 20 1.97 5.51 21.61
C ILE A 20 2.97 4.67 20.80
N PHE A 21 2.51 3.86 19.85
CA PHE A 21 3.37 2.93 19.11
C PHE A 21 3.32 3.14 17.60
N SER A 22 4.48 3.43 17.00
CA SER A 22 4.64 3.79 15.58
C SER A 22 5.09 2.58 14.73
N HIS A 23 4.42 2.34 13.61
CA HIS A 23 4.72 1.23 12.69
C HIS A 23 6.00 1.45 11.86
N GLY A 24 6.46 0.40 11.18
CA GLY A 24 7.60 0.44 10.24
C GLY A 24 7.26 1.08 8.88
N LEU A 25 8.27 1.25 8.02
CA LEU A 25 8.11 1.80 6.67
C LEU A 25 7.09 0.98 5.86
N GLY A 26 6.15 1.67 5.18
CA GLY A 26 5.15 1.07 4.28
C GLY A 26 3.92 0.46 4.97
N ASP A 27 3.98 0.25 6.28
CA ASP A 27 2.91 -0.34 7.09
C ASP A 27 1.87 0.72 7.53
N SER A 28 1.02 0.41 8.52
CA SER A 28 0.01 1.31 9.07
C SER A 28 -0.32 0.99 10.52
N ALA A 29 -1.12 1.85 11.17
CA ALA A 29 -1.68 1.55 12.49
C ALA A 29 -2.45 0.21 12.56
N ALA A 30 -3.01 -0.26 11.44
CA ALA A 30 -3.74 -1.52 11.37
C ALA A 30 -2.82 -2.74 11.46
N GLY A 31 -1.58 -2.66 10.98
CA GLY A 31 -0.59 -3.74 11.08
C GLY A 31 -0.17 -4.01 12.53
N TRP A 32 -0.13 -2.96 13.35
CA TRP A 32 0.28 -3.03 14.77
C TRP A 32 -0.88 -3.09 15.77
N TYR A 33 -2.12 -3.02 15.27
CA TYR A 33 -3.31 -3.21 16.10
C TYR A 33 -3.36 -4.59 16.80
N PRO A 34 -3.01 -5.72 16.16
CA PRO A 34 -2.95 -7.03 16.82
C PRO A 34 -1.97 -7.08 18.00
N PHE A 35 -0.79 -6.45 17.87
CA PHE A 35 0.20 -6.37 18.95
C PHE A 35 -0.34 -5.61 20.17
N ALA A 36 -0.92 -4.42 19.94
CA ALA A 36 -1.59 -3.65 20.99
C ALA A 36 -2.78 -4.41 21.60
N GLN A 37 -3.58 -5.11 20.78
CA GLN A 37 -4.73 -5.89 21.21
C GLN A 37 -4.34 -7.13 22.03
N ALA A 38 -3.20 -7.77 21.73
CA ALA A 38 -2.68 -8.90 22.50
C ALA A 38 -2.18 -8.48 23.88
N LEU A 39 -1.58 -7.29 24.01
CA LEU A 39 -1.04 -6.78 25.27
C LEU A 39 -2.09 -6.04 26.13
N ALA A 40 -3.07 -5.35 25.54
CA ALA A 40 -4.08 -4.57 26.30
C ALA A 40 -4.83 -5.35 27.41
N PRO A 41 -5.18 -6.66 27.28
CA PRO A 41 -5.75 -7.44 28.37
C PRO A 41 -4.85 -7.58 29.61
N ARG A 42 -3.53 -7.43 29.45
CA ARG A 42 -2.51 -7.49 30.51
C ARG A 42 -2.26 -6.13 31.17
N PHE A 43 -2.73 -5.05 30.57
CA PHE A 43 -2.56 -3.67 31.02
C PHE A 43 -3.90 -2.92 30.99
N LYS A 44 -4.83 -3.30 31.87
CA LYS A 44 -6.23 -2.84 31.80
C LYS A 44 -6.39 -1.32 31.92
N HIS A 45 -5.44 -0.66 32.58
CA HIS A 45 -5.35 0.79 32.80
C HIS A 45 -4.69 1.59 31.67
N VAL A 46 -4.14 0.90 30.66
CA VAL A 46 -3.36 1.50 29.55
C VAL A 46 -4.22 1.67 28.31
N LYS A 47 -4.21 2.87 27.75
CA LYS A 47 -4.67 3.15 26.39
C LYS A 47 -3.54 2.89 25.41
N TRP A 48 -3.83 2.30 24.25
CA TRP A 48 -2.89 2.24 23.14
C TRP A 48 -3.30 3.23 22.06
N VAL A 49 -2.33 3.94 21.50
CA VAL A 49 -2.48 4.92 20.42
C VAL A 49 -1.54 4.53 19.29
N LEU A 50 -2.10 4.26 18.12
CA LEU A 50 -1.39 3.77 16.95
C LEU A 50 -1.58 4.78 15.81
N PRO A 51 -0.64 5.71 15.60
CA PRO A 51 -0.68 6.63 14.48
C PRO A 51 -0.23 5.94 13.18
N THR A 52 -0.82 6.35 12.06
CA THR A 52 -0.39 5.99 10.71
C THR A 52 0.43 7.13 10.12
N ALA A 53 1.65 6.83 9.66
CA ALA A 53 2.53 7.77 9.01
C ALA A 53 1.90 8.36 7.71
N PRO A 54 2.26 9.58 7.31
CA PRO A 54 1.77 10.16 6.07
C PRO A 54 2.26 9.39 4.83
N MET A 55 1.42 9.31 3.80
CA MET A 55 1.84 8.86 2.46
C MET A 55 2.81 9.89 1.86
N GLN A 56 4.09 9.52 1.72
CA GLN A 56 5.12 10.35 1.08
C GLN A 56 6.09 9.49 0.23
N PRO A 57 6.73 10.04 -0.81
CA PRO A 57 7.72 9.32 -1.60
C PRO A 57 8.95 8.95 -0.77
N VAL A 58 9.56 7.80 -1.05
CA VAL A 58 10.76 7.32 -0.35
C VAL A 58 11.85 6.99 -1.35
N THR A 59 12.99 7.67 -1.23
CA THR A 59 14.12 7.65 -2.19
C THR A 59 14.71 6.25 -2.36
N LEU A 60 14.93 5.51 -1.27
CA LEU A 60 15.39 4.11 -1.27
C LEU A 60 14.52 3.21 -2.16
N ASN A 61 13.21 3.47 -2.18
CA ASN A 61 12.22 2.71 -2.93
C ASN A 61 11.88 3.40 -4.27
N GLY A 62 12.86 4.08 -4.89
CA GLY A 62 12.72 4.73 -6.19
C GLY A 62 11.71 5.89 -6.23
N GLY A 63 11.46 6.54 -5.09
CA GLY A 63 10.45 7.59 -4.94
C GLY A 63 9.01 7.07 -4.84
N MET A 64 8.79 5.75 -4.68
CA MET A 64 7.46 5.17 -4.50
C MET A 64 6.74 5.79 -3.27
N PRO A 65 5.53 6.36 -3.43
CA PRO A 65 4.76 6.88 -2.30
C PRO A 65 4.21 5.76 -1.41
N MET A 66 4.52 5.83 -0.12
CA MET A 66 4.03 4.89 0.90
C MET A 66 3.93 5.58 2.27
N ASN A 67 3.26 4.94 3.24
CA ASN A 67 3.23 5.45 4.61
C ASN A 67 4.67 5.45 5.16
N SER A 68 5.21 6.62 5.43
CA SER A 68 6.60 6.77 5.87
C SER A 68 6.73 7.94 6.83
N TRP A 69 7.54 7.79 7.88
CA TRP A 69 7.79 8.86 8.85
C TRP A 69 8.79 9.91 8.32
N PHE A 70 9.73 9.52 7.47
CA PHE A 70 10.77 10.37 6.89
C PHE A 70 11.36 9.75 5.62
N ASP A 71 12.04 10.52 4.77
CA ASP A 71 12.71 9.96 3.59
C ASP A 71 13.94 9.11 4.01
N ILE A 72 14.04 7.91 3.44
CA ILE A 72 15.21 7.02 3.60
C ILE A 72 15.93 7.00 2.26
N ARG A 73 17.23 7.36 2.27
CA ARG A 73 18.06 7.46 1.05
C ARG A 73 19.05 6.30 0.92
N SER A 74 19.49 5.74 2.04
CA SER A 74 20.20 4.47 2.14
C SER A 74 19.82 3.77 3.44
N LEU A 75 20.04 2.45 3.50
CA LEU A 75 20.00 1.68 4.75
C LEU A 75 21.41 1.48 5.35
N THR A 76 22.48 1.67 4.58
CA THR A 76 23.83 1.69 5.18
C THR A 76 23.99 2.90 6.09
N PRO A 77 24.66 2.77 7.24
CA PRO A 77 25.08 3.91 8.05
C PRO A 77 25.83 4.92 7.19
N THR A 78 25.34 6.16 7.18
CA THR A 78 25.88 7.30 6.46
C THR A 78 26.04 8.47 7.42
N ASN A 79 26.80 9.49 7.05
CA ASN A 79 26.98 10.67 7.90
C ASN A 79 25.64 11.40 8.07
N SER A 80 25.40 12.01 9.23
CA SER A 80 24.12 12.68 9.59
C SER A 80 23.67 13.81 8.65
N SER A 81 24.48 14.19 7.66
CA SER A 81 24.16 15.16 6.60
C SER A 81 23.46 14.56 5.37
N GLN A 82 23.45 13.24 5.21
CA GLN A 82 22.78 12.55 4.09
C GLN A 82 21.36 12.06 4.45
N GLU A 83 20.98 12.15 5.71
CA GLU A 83 19.71 11.69 6.27
C GLU A 83 18.57 12.73 6.10
N ASP A 84 17.32 12.33 6.33
CA ASP A 84 16.17 13.24 6.34
C ASP A 84 15.84 13.77 7.75
N GLU A 85 16.73 14.62 8.25
CA GLU A 85 16.54 15.39 9.50
C GLU A 85 15.21 16.14 9.53
N ARG A 86 14.77 16.68 8.39
CA ARG A 86 13.55 17.48 8.29
C ARG A 86 12.29 16.62 8.43
N GLY A 87 12.22 15.49 7.74
CA GLY A 87 11.11 14.53 7.88
C GLY A 87 11.09 13.90 9.28
N LEU A 88 12.26 13.52 9.81
CA LEU A 88 12.35 12.93 11.15
C LEU A 88 11.85 13.93 12.21
N LEU A 89 12.27 15.19 12.16
CA LEU A 89 11.77 16.23 13.06
C LEU A 89 10.28 16.58 12.86
N ALA A 90 9.73 16.42 11.66
CA ALA A 90 8.29 16.55 11.43
C ALA A 90 7.49 15.40 12.08
N SER A 91 8.01 14.18 12.03
CA SER A 91 7.42 13.03 12.72
C SER A 91 7.59 13.10 14.24
N VAL A 92 8.73 13.58 14.73
CA VAL A 92 8.94 13.88 16.16
C VAL A 92 7.87 14.84 16.68
N ARG A 93 7.58 15.93 15.95
CA ARG A 93 6.49 16.86 16.30
C ARG A 93 5.14 16.16 16.30
N THR A 94 4.84 15.39 15.25
CA THR A 94 3.57 14.65 15.09
C THR A 94 3.30 13.68 16.25
N ILE A 95 4.32 13.01 16.77
CA ILE A 95 4.22 12.15 17.97
C ILE A 95 4.20 12.99 19.26
N SER A 96 4.93 14.11 19.32
CA SER A 96 4.89 15.02 20.49
C SER A 96 3.51 15.66 20.66
N ASP A 97 2.81 15.97 19.57
CA ASP A 97 1.44 16.48 19.58
C ASP A 97 0.46 15.43 20.15
N LEU A 98 0.69 14.12 19.89
CA LEU A 98 -0.06 13.05 20.53
C LEU A 98 0.27 12.94 22.03
N VAL A 99 1.54 13.05 22.42
CA VAL A 99 1.92 13.08 23.85
C VAL A 99 1.24 14.26 24.55
N ALA A 100 1.22 15.45 23.92
CA ALA A 100 0.51 16.61 24.45
C ALA A 100 -0.99 16.35 24.60
N ALA A 101 -1.66 15.80 23.58
CA ALA A 101 -3.08 15.47 23.66
C ALA A 101 -3.45 14.45 24.77
N GLU A 102 -2.56 13.50 25.07
CA GLU A 102 -2.75 12.58 26.22
C GLU A 102 -2.51 13.27 27.57
N VAL A 103 -1.55 14.20 27.64
CA VAL A 103 -1.30 15.03 28.84
C VAL A 103 -2.47 15.98 29.12
N ASP A 104 -3.01 16.62 28.08
CA ASP A 104 -4.18 17.51 28.18
C ASP A 104 -5.46 16.72 28.50
N ALA A 105 -5.53 15.43 28.13
CA ALA A 105 -6.54 14.48 28.60
C ALA A 105 -6.32 13.97 30.04
N GLY A 106 -5.28 14.46 30.74
CA GLY A 106 -5.02 14.20 32.15
C GLY A 106 -4.08 13.03 32.47
N ILE A 107 -3.35 12.49 31.48
CA ILE A 107 -2.35 11.44 31.71
C ILE A 107 -0.98 12.06 31.95
N PRO A 108 -0.34 11.87 33.13
CA PRO A 108 1.01 12.39 33.38
C PRO A 108 2.01 11.91 32.32
N ALA A 109 2.93 12.78 31.88
CA ALA A 109 3.92 12.43 30.87
C ALA A 109 4.77 11.20 31.28
N ASN A 110 5.12 11.09 32.56
CA ASN A 110 5.83 9.94 33.15
C ASN A 110 4.96 8.67 33.28
N ARG A 111 3.77 8.65 32.67
CA ARG A 111 2.89 7.49 32.45
C ARG A 111 2.62 7.24 30.96
N ILE A 112 3.32 7.94 30.07
CA ILE A 112 3.26 7.76 28.61
C ILE A 112 4.55 7.06 28.15
N VAL A 113 4.42 5.96 27.42
CA VAL A 113 5.52 5.32 26.70
C VAL A 113 5.39 5.66 25.23
N VAL A 114 6.51 6.01 24.58
CA VAL A 114 6.60 6.09 23.12
C VAL A 114 7.36 4.86 22.63
N GLY A 115 6.89 4.28 21.53
CA GLY A 115 7.46 3.05 20.98
C GLY A 115 7.37 3.00 19.46
N GLY A 116 8.10 2.08 18.86
CA GLY A 116 7.88 1.73 17.47
C GLY A 116 8.74 0.57 16.98
N PHE A 117 8.46 0.17 15.73
CA PHE A 117 9.20 -0.85 15.00
C PHE A 117 9.88 -0.25 13.77
N SER A 118 11.10 -0.70 13.46
CA SER A 118 11.86 -0.29 12.26
C SER A 118 11.94 1.24 12.16
N GLN A 119 11.41 1.85 11.09
CA GLN A 119 11.34 3.32 10.95
C GLN A 119 10.65 4.01 12.15
N GLY A 120 9.58 3.43 12.71
CA GLY A 120 8.89 3.96 13.89
C GLY A 120 9.72 3.87 15.17
N ALA A 121 10.66 2.92 15.26
CA ALA A 121 11.62 2.83 16.35
C ALA A 121 12.62 4.02 16.33
N VAL A 122 13.03 4.46 15.14
CA VAL A 122 13.86 5.67 14.97
C VAL A 122 13.11 6.92 15.48
N VAL A 123 11.82 7.05 15.14
CA VAL A 123 10.98 8.16 15.64
C VAL A 123 10.84 8.10 17.17
N SER A 124 10.65 6.91 17.74
CA SER A 124 10.58 6.69 19.20
C SER A 124 11.84 7.21 19.92
N LEU A 125 13.02 6.86 19.41
CA LEU A 125 14.31 7.31 19.94
C LEU A 125 14.50 8.82 19.76
N ALA A 126 14.13 9.39 18.61
CA ALA A 126 14.26 10.81 18.32
C ALA A 126 13.32 11.68 19.18
N VAL A 127 12.09 11.21 19.44
CA VAL A 127 11.15 11.83 20.40
C VAL A 127 11.75 11.77 21.80
N GLY A 128 12.23 10.60 22.23
CA GLY A 128 12.89 10.45 23.53
C GLY A 128 14.13 11.33 23.70
N ALA A 129 14.91 11.57 22.65
CA ALA A 129 16.02 12.50 22.72
C ALA A 129 15.57 13.96 22.88
N THR A 130 14.53 14.40 22.16
CA THR A 130 14.23 15.84 21.97
C THR A 130 13.05 16.38 22.79
N LEU A 131 12.23 15.52 23.40
CA LEU A 131 11.01 15.95 24.09
C LEU A 131 11.30 16.48 25.51
N GLU A 132 10.96 17.74 25.77
CA GLU A 132 11.12 18.41 27.08
C GLU A 132 10.33 17.75 28.22
N ARG A 133 9.27 16.98 27.92
CA ARG A 133 8.44 16.28 28.91
C ARG A 133 8.99 14.88 29.17
N THR A 134 9.32 14.59 30.43
CA THR A 134 9.81 13.25 30.83
C THR A 134 8.74 12.17 30.69
N LEU A 135 8.94 11.27 29.73
CA LEU A 135 8.15 10.06 29.48
C LEU A 135 8.38 8.95 30.53
N ALA A 136 7.58 7.88 30.47
CA ALA A 136 7.77 6.67 31.28
C ALA A 136 8.92 5.77 30.77
N GLY A 137 9.21 5.82 29.47
CA GLY A 137 10.24 5.02 28.80
C GLY A 137 10.01 4.94 27.29
N LEU A 138 10.96 4.31 26.59
CA LEU A 138 10.98 4.16 25.13
C LEU A 138 11.04 2.70 24.70
N ILE A 139 10.42 2.36 23.57
CA ILE A 139 10.55 1.05 22.90
C ILE A 139 11.15 1.22 21.50
N SER A 140 12.11 0.37 21.14
CA SER A 140 12.75 0.28 19.83
C SER A 140 12.83 -1.18 19.36
N LEU A 141 12.03 -1.60 18.36
CA LEU A 141 12.04 -2.98 17.85
C LEU A 141 12.60 -3.03 16.42
N SER A 142 13.66 -3.82 16.16
CA SER A 142 14.46 -3.80 14.92
C SER A 142 14.79 -2.37 14.42
N GLY A 143 15.07 -1.46 15.37
CA GLY A 143 15.40 -0.06 15.09
C GLY A 143 16.87 0.19 14.80
N PHE A 144 17.19 1.44 14.50
CA PHE A 144 18.54 1.99 14.42
C PHE A 144 18.53 3.47 14.84
N LEU A 145 19.71 4.06 15.08
CA LEU A 145 19.87 5.47 15.42
C LEU A 145 20.22 6.29 14.18
N MET A 146 19.41 7.32 13.92
CA MET A 146 19.71 8.39 12.95
C MET A 146 20.20 9.65 13.65
N LEU A 147 20.82 10.55 12.90
CA LEU A 147 21.39 11.82 13.34
C LEU A 147 22.44 11.65 14.46
N ALA A 148 23.16 10.52 14.45
CA ALA A 148 24.05 10.09 15.53
C ALA A 148 25.14 11.11 15.90
N ASP A 149 25.58 11.93 14.94
CA ASP A 149 26.57 13.01 15.15
C ASP A 149 25.93 14.24 15.82
N LYS A 150 24.65 14.50 15.53
CA LYS A 150 23.88 15.65 16.01
C LYS A 150 23.14 15.38 17.32
N LEU A 151 22.87 14.10 17.64
CA LEU A 151 22.05 13.72 18.79
C LEU A 151 22.56 14.34 20.11
N LYS A 152 23.89 14.49 20.27
CA LYS A 152 24.49 15.14 21.45
C LYS A 152 24.06 16.60 21.64
N SER A 153 23.83 17.35 20.56
CA SER A 153 23.35 18.74 20.60
C SER A 153 21.82 18.85 20.52
N MET A 154 21.13 17.75 20.21
CA MET A 154 19.67 17.68 20.14
C MET A 154 19.02 17.09 21.41
N GLN A 155 19.78 16.33 22.21
CA GLN A 155 19.24 15.64 23.38
C GLN A 155 19.01 16.58 24.57
N VAL A 156 17.85 16.47 25.21
CA VAL A 156 17.53 17.17 26.46
C VAL A 156 18.21 16.49 27.66
N ASP A 157 18.51 17.26 28.72
CA ASP A 157 19.33 16.81 29.86
C ASP A 157 18.85 15.51 30.53
N HIS A 158 17.54 15.25 30.54
CA HIS A 158 16.97 14.06 31.14
C HIS A 158 16.91 12.85 30.20
N ALA A 159 17.13 13.01 28.89
CA ALA A 159 17.00 11.92 27.92
C ALA A 159 17.93 10.71 28.21
N PRO A 160 19.20 10.89 28.63
CA PRO A 160 20.07 9.77 29.01
C PRO A 160 19.61 8.95 30.22
N SER A 161 18.59 9.40 30.95
CA SER A 161 17.98 8.66 32.08
C SER A 161 16.86 7.69 31.68
N TYR A 162 16.36 7.79 30.44
CA TYR A 162 15.19 7.02 30.01
C TYR A 162 15.41 5.50 30.11
N PRO A 163 14.47 4.74 30.68
CA PRO A 163 14.34 3.33 30.40
C PRO A 163 14.08 3.13 28.91
N VAL A 164 14.94 2.36 28.23
CA VAL A 164 14.77 1.96 26.83
C VAL A 164 14.75 0.45 26.76
N PHE A 165 13.67 -0.11 26.21
CA PHE A 165 13.66 -1.48 25.72
C PHE A 165 14.04 -1.47 24.24
N TRP A 166 15.05 -2.26 23.88
CA TRP A 166 15.47 -2.44 22.49
C TRP A 166 15.50 -3.93 22.15
N GLY A 167 14.58 -4.37 21.29
CA GLY A 167 14.56 -5.72 20.74
C GLY A 167 15.12 -5.76 19.31
N HIS A 168 15.89 -6.80 18.97
CA HIS A 168 16.45 -6.92 17.62
C HIS A 168 16.69 -8.38 17.22
N GLY A 169 16.25 -8.77 16.02
CA GLY A 169 16.52 -10.10 15.46
C GLY A 169 17.94 -10.24 14.92
N THR A 170 18.66 -11.31 15.28
CA THR A 170 20.05 -11.51 14.79
C THR A 170 20.12 -11.97 13.33
N GLY A 171 18.99 -12.36 12.75
CA GLY A 171 18.83 -12.73 11.34
C GLY A 171 18.17 -11.64 10.50
N ASP A 172 18.01 -10.41 11.03
CA ASP A 172 17.36 -9.30 10.34
C ASP A 172 18.14 -8.89 9.06
N PRO A 173 17.53 -9.07 7.86
CA PRO A 173 18.20 -8.76 6.60
C PRO A 173 17.96 -7.31 6.13
N VAL A 174 17.06 -6.57 6.79
CA VAL A 174 16.61 -5.23 6.37
C VAL A 174 17.30 -4.16 7.21
N VAL A 175 17.13 -4.21 8.53
CA VAL A 175 17.88 -3.41 9.50
C VAL A 175 18.84 -4.38 10.17
N ARG A 176 20.09 -4.43 9.68
CA ARG A 176 21.03 -5.45 10.14
C ARG A 176 21.28 -5.31 11.64
N TYR A 177 21.31 -6.43 12.36
CA TYR A 177 21.53 -6.49 13.81
C TYR A 177 22.74 -5.66 14.28
N GLN A 178 23.85 -5.64 13.51
CA GLN A 178 25.03 -4.84 13.84
C GLN A 178 24.75 -3.33 13.88
N TRP A 179 23.79 -2.82 13.10
CA TRP A 179 23.38 -1.42 13.17
C TRP A 179 22.61 -1.12 14.46
N GLY A 180 21.85 -2.09 14.99
CA GLY A 180 21.29 -2.05 16.34
C GLY A 180 22.38 -1.98 17.41
N GLU A 181 23.40 -2.84 17.31
CA GLU A 181 24.56 -2.83 18.23
C GLU A 181 25.32 -1.51 18.21
N MET A 182 25.66 -0.99 17.02
CA MET A 182 26.30 0.32 16.84
C MET A 182 25.44 1.45 17.41
N SER A 183 24.12 1.39 17.23
CA SER A 183 23.18 2.39 17.76
C SER A 183 23.12 2.39 19.29
N VAL A 184 23.05 1.21 19.91
CA VAL A 184 23.05 1.06 21.37
C VAL A 184 24.40 1.43 21.98
N GLN A 185 25.51 1.09 21.32
CA GLN A 185 26.84 1.59 21.70
C GLN A 185 26.86 3.13 21.64
N LYS A 186 26.35 3.73 20.57
CA LYS A 186 26.38 5.18 20.41
C LYS A 186 25.54 5.92 21.46
N LEU A 187 24.36 5.40 21.81
CA LEU A 187 23.57 5.96 22.90
C LEU A 187 24.31 5.84 24.26
N ARG A 188 25.01 4.73 24.52
CA ARG A 188 25.85 4.57 25.73
C ARG A 188 27.01 5.56 25.76
N GLU A 189 27.68 5.83 24.63
CA GLU A 189 28.70 6.90 24.51
C GLU A 189 28.11 8.30 24.80
N LEU A 190 26.85 8.53 24.41
CA LEU A 190 26.10 9.77 24.70
C LEU A 190 25.51 9.81 26.12
N GLY A 191 25.84 8.82 26.95
CA GLY A 191 25.53 8.77 28.38
C GLY A 191 24.25 8.02 28.75
N TRP A 192 23.54 7.41 27.79
CA TRP A 192 22.29 6.70 28.05
C TRP A 192 22.55 5.38 28.78
N LYS A 193 22.14 5.31 30.06
CA LYS A 193 22.55 4.20 30.95
C LYS A 193 21.57 3.03 31.00
N ASN A 194 20.28 3.29 30.79
CA ASN A 194 19.20 2.35 31.08
C ASN A 194 18.62 1.71 29.81
N ILE A 195 19.50 1.13 28.97
CA ILE A 195 19.13 0.44 27.73
C ILE A 195 19.20 -1.08 27.93
N GLN A 196 18.04 -1.72 28.04
CA GLN A 196 17.90 -3.18 27.93
C GLN A 196 17.88 -3.53 26.44
N PHE A 197 18.98 -4.10 25.93
CA PHE A 197 19.12 -4.54 24.55
C PHE A 197 19.06 -6.07 24.48
N GLU A 198 17.97 -6.60 23.91
CA GLU A 198 17.68 -8.02 23.78
C GLU A 198 17.87 -8.48 22.34
N SER A 199 18.63 -9.56 22.16
CA SER A 199 18.86 -10.19 20.86
C SER A 199 18.03 -11.46 20.70
N TYR A 200 17.46 -11.66 19.52
CA TYR A 200 16.58 -12.80 19.20
C TYR A 200 17.22 -13.67 18.10
N PRO A 201 17.87 -14.80 18.46
CA PRO A 201 18.61 -15.63 17.52
C PRO A 201 17.76 -16.11 16.34
N GLY A 202 18.22 -15.83 15.12
CA GLY A 202 17.57 -16.25 13.86
C GLY A 202 16.28 -15.51 13.50
N MET A 203 15.78 -14.63 14.37
CA MET A 203 14.63 -13.77 14.05
C MET A 203 15.03 -12.76 12.98
N GLN A 204 14.16 -12.58 11.97
CA GLN A 204 14.34 -11.64 10.87
C GLN A 204 13.70 -10.27 11.19
N HIS A 205 13.40 -9.45 10.17
CA HIS A 205 12.71 -8.16 10.33
C HIS A 205 11.22 -8.33 10.69
N THR A 206 10.93 -8.84 11.89
CA THR A 206 9.60 -9.14 12.40
C THR A 206 9.58 -9.09 13.93
N LEU A 207 8.41 -8.82 14.52
CA LEU A 207 8.18 -9.03 15.95
C LEU A 207 8.23 -10.53 16.28
N GLY A 208 8.97 -10.90 17.33
CA GLY A 208 9.02 -12.27 17.86
C GLY A 208 8.08 -12.54 19.03
N ALA A 209 7.64 -13.79 19.20
CA ALA A 209 6.81 -14.19 20.36
C ALA A 209 7.54 -14.05 21.71
N LYS A 210 8.87 -14.29 21.76
CA LYS A 210 9.69 -14.01 22.95
C LYS A 210 9.84 -12.49 23.15
N GLU A 211 10.10 -11.74 22.09
CA GLU A 211 10.23 -10.28 22.13
C GLU A 211 8.96 -9.60 22.69
N GLN A 212 7.78 -10.03 22.25
CA GLN A 212 6.52 -9.58 22.83
C GLN A 212 6.39 -9.90 24.33
N GLN A 213 6.88 -11.04 24.80
CA GLN A 213 6.88 -11.41 26.23
C GLN A 213 7.88 -10.58 27.04
N ASP A 214 9.07 -10.31 26.49
CA ASP A 214 10.08 -9.46 27.12
C ASP A 214 9.60 -8.00 27.20
N VAL A 215 8.94 -7.49 26.14
CA VAL A 215 8.24 -6.19 26.15
C VAL A 215 7.13 -6.17 27.20
N GLU A 216 6.31 -7.22 27.32
CA GLU A 216 5.28 -7.32 28.37
C GLU A 216 5.92 -7.29 29.78
N ALA A 217 7.02 -8.02 29.98
CA ALA A 217 7.74 -8.07 31.26
C ALA A 217 8.42 -6.73 31.60
N TRP A 218 8.88 -5.97 30.61
CA TRP A 218 9.44 -4.63 30.78
C TRP A 218 8.36 -3.59 31.05
N LEU A 219 7.28 -3.56 30.26
CA LEU A 219 6.14 -2.65 30.45
C LEU A 219 5.50 -2.80 31.84
N LYS A 220 5.42 -4.02 32.40
CA LYS A 220 4.95 -4.26 33.77
C LYS A 220 5.78 -3.57 34.85
N LYS A 221 7.09 -3.36 34.62
CA LYS A 221 7.99 -2.70 35.56
C LYS A 221 7.79 -1.18 35.54
N ILE A 222 7.59 -0.59 34.36
CA ILE A 222 7.51 0.88 34.20
C ILE A 222 6.08 1.46 34.22
N LEU A 223 5.06 0.68 33.86
CA LEU A 223 3.64 1.07 33.87
C LEU A 223 2.78 0.19 34.82
N PRO A 224 3.08 0.09 36.12
CA PRO A 224 2.25 -0.67 37.06
C PRO A 224 0.81 -0.12 37.14
N GLU A 225 -0.15 -0.98 37.49
CA GLU A 225 -1.52 -0.57 37.83
C GLU A 225 -1.50 0.29 39.10
N GLN A 226 -2.10 1.48 39.03
CA GLN A 226 -2.30 2.33 40.21
C GLN A 226 -3.54 1.85 40.96
N THR A 227 -3.35 0.93 41.91
CA THR A 227 -4.39 0.62 42.91
C THR A 227 -4.73 1.89 43.68
N GLY A 228 -6.03 2.18 43.81
CA GLY A 228 -6.48 3.44 44.39
C GLY A 228 -6.01 3.59 45.83
N ALA A 229 -5.22 4.65 46.10
CA ALA A 229 -4.94 5.05 47.47
C ALA A 229 -6.28 5.25 48.21
N LYS A 230 -6.41 4.62 49.38
CA LYS A 230 -7.66 4.70 50.16
C LYS A 230 -7.99 6.17 50.45
N SER A 231 -9.23 6.56 50.19
CA SER A 231 -9.78 7.80 50.72
C SER A 231 -9.83 7.70 52.25
N THR A 232 -8.83 8.24 52.93
CA THR A 232 -8.78 8.32 54.41
C THR A 232 -9.62 9.52 54.86
N SER A 233 -10.93 9.31 54.97
CA SER A 233 -11.89 10.34 55.34
C SER A 233 -11.91 10.61 56.86
N VAL A 234 -10.90 11.34 57.37
CA VAL A 234 -10.93 12.02 58.68
C VAL A 234 -10.19 13.36 58.53
N GLY A 235 -10.74 14.52 58.85
CA GLY A 235 -12.10 14.81 59.32
C GLY A 235 -12.45 16.30 59.17
N HIS A 236 -13.72 16.64 59.41
CA HIS A 236 -14.29 17.97 59.19
C HIS A 236 -13.81 19.01 60.23
N ARG A 237 -13.27 20.15 59.78
CA ARG A 237 -13.05 21.39 60.57
C ARG A 237 -13.17 22.65 59.69
N ASP A 238 -13.52 23.77 60.34
CA ASP A 238 -13.87 25.05 59.72
C ASP A 238 -12.76 25.75 58.90
N PRO A 239 -13.13 26.57 57.90
CA PRO A 239 -12.20 27.38 57.11
C PRO A 239 -11.83 28.70 57.82
N SER A 240 -11.31 28.62 59.05
CA SER A 240 -10.83 29.82 59.77
C SER A 240 -9.66 29.53 60.72
N THR A 241 -8.45 29.95 60.35
CA THR A 241 -7.34 30.49 61.18
C THR A 241 -6.03 30.39 60.39
N ILE A 242 -5.38 31.53 60.12
CA ILE A 242 -3.99 31.58 59.62
C ILE A 242 -3.08 32.02 60.78
N PRO A 243 -2.02 31.25 61.11
CA PRO A 243 -0.88 31.75 61.86
C PRO A 243 0.33 32.02 60.94
N PHE A 244 0.93 33.20 61.06
CA PHE A 244 2.21 33.54 60.40
C PHE A 244 3.39 32.83 61.07
N PRO A 245 4.46 32.45 60.32
CA PRO A 245 5.78 32.24 60.89
C PRO A 245 6.42 33.59 61.28
N LEU A 246 7.08 33.64 62.44
CA LEU A 246 7.87 34.80 62.87
C LEU A 246 9.28 34.80 62.25
N ALA A 247 9.92 35.97 62.25
CA ALA A 247 11.16 36.23 61.52
C ALA A 247 12.44 35.95 62.33
N HIS A 248 13.54 35.69 61.63
CA HIS A 248 14.89 36.03 62.08
C HIS A 248 15.45 37.16 61.20
N THR A 249 16.19 38.09 61.81
CA THR A 249 16.54 39.39 61.23
C THR A 249 18.05 39.66 61.15
N SER A 250 18.50 40.17 60.01
CA SER A 250 19.79 40.86 59.82
C SER A 250 19.69 41.74 58.56
N THR A 251 19.25 43.01 58.67
CA THR A 251 20.08 44.24 58.71
C THR A 251 21.00 44.47 57.49
N THR A 252 20.96 45.57 56.73
CA THR A 252 20.10 46.79 56.77
C THR A 252 20.14 47.61 55.46
N LYS A 253 18.98 48.18 55.06
CA LYS A 253 18.62 49.48 54.37
C LYS A 253 19.72 50.45 53.86
N PRO A 254 19.43 51.43 52.94
CA PRO A 254 18.16 51.81 52.24
C PRO A 254 18.34 51.75 50.69
N ALA A 255 17.86 52.59 49.72
CA ALA A 255 17.02 53.81 49.60
C ALA A 255 16.41 53.97 48.17
N VAL A 256 15.44 54.89 47.94
CA VAL A 256 14.84 55.26 46.62
C VAL A 256 14.41 56.75 46.61
N PRO A 257 14.68 57.57 45.57
CA PRO A 257 13.59 58.34 44.90
C PRO A 257 13.77 58.83 43.41
N ILE A 258 12.72 58.59 42.58
CA ILE A 258 11.96 59.60 41.78
C ILE A 258 12.47 60.23 40.42
N LYS A 259 11.80 59.82 39.31
CA LYS A 259 11.18 60.56 38.15
C LYS A 259 11.91 61.45 37.09
N ILE A 260 11.72 61.04 35.82
CA ILE A 260 11.16 61.76 34.62
C ILE A 260 11.98 62.77 33.76
N GLY A 261 12.07 62.47 32.45
CA GLY A 261 11.89 63.39 31.30
C GLY A 261 13.16 63.92 30.58
N PRO A 262 13.07 64.49 29.34
CA PRO A 262 11.93 64.61 28.40
C PRO A 262 12.23 64.13 26.94
N ARG A 263 11.42 64.56 25.95
CA ARG A 263 11.44 64.32 24.46
C ARG A 263 10.73 65.52 23.76
N PRO A 264 10.59 65.66 22.42
CA PRO A 264 11.27 65.12 21.21
C PRO A 264 11.84 66.33 20.37
N PRO A 265 11.59 66.65 19.06
CA PRO A 265 11.32 65.91 17.80
C PRO A 265 12.01 66.46 16.48
N LYS A 266 11.72 65.79 15.33
CA LYS A 266 11.54 66.30 13.92
C LYS A 266 12.70 66.45 12.89
N THR A 267 12.27 66.30 11.61
CA THR A 267 12.96 66.38 10.28
C THR A 267 13.76 65.14 9.84
N GLY A 268 13.68 64.66 8.59
CA GLY A 268 12.70 64.96 7.51
C GLY A 268 12.94 64.21 6.18
N GLU A 269 11.84 63.78 5.54
CA GLU A 269 11.55 63.75 4.08
C GLU A 269 12.45 63.06 3.00
N ARG A 270 11.77 62.44 1.99
CA ARG A 270 12.18 62.15 0.57
C ARG A 270 12.89 60.83 0.22
N GLU A 271 12.61 60.13 -0.91
CA GLU A 271 11.42 60.21 -1.82
C GLU A 271 11.02 58.91 -2.60
N PHE A 272 11.51 58.67 -3.84
CA PHE A 272 10.88 57.80 -4.87
C PHE A 272 11.84 56.81 -5.60
N LEU A 273 11.21 55.94 -6.42
CA LEU A 273 11.68 55.23 -7.65
C LEU A 273 12.22 53.79 -7.54
N SER A 274 12.14 53.09 -8.68
CA SER A 274 12.01 51.63 -8.79
C SER A 274 12.56 51.07 -10.10
N VAL A 275 13.13 49.85 -10.08
CA VAL A 275 13.29 48.92 -11.24
C VAL A 275 14.32 49.41 -12.30
N PRO A 276 14.97 48.57 -13.17
CA PRO A 276 14.80 47.13 -13.48
C PRO A 276 16.10 46.25 -13.40
N TYR A 277 16.02 45.05 -14.02
CA TYR A 277 17.08 44.33 -14.75
C TYR A 277 18.04 43.41 -13.93
N ASP A 278 18.46 42.21 -14.39
CA ASP A 278 18.14 41.40 -15.60
C ASP A 278 18.21 39.87 -15.26
N PRO A 279 17.64 38.95 -16.06
CA PRO A 279 17.90 37.50 -15.97
C PRO A 279 19.22 37.04 -16.65
N ASP A 280 19.42 35.72 -16.65
CA ASP A 280 20.46 34.93 -17.32
C ASP A 280 21.90 35.01 -16.76
N SER A 281 22.69 33.98 -17.12
CA SER A 281 24.00 33.55 -16.56
C SER A 281 23.96 32.98 -15.11
N ASP A 282 24.51 31.79 -14.81
CA ASP A 282 25.01 30.79 -15.75
C ASP A 282 24.87 29.32 -15.34
N LEU A 283 24.82 28.53 -16.41
CA LEU A 283 24.63 27.09 -16.53
C LEU A 283 25.60 26.23 -15.70
N ARG A 284 25.06 25.22 -15.00
CA ARG A 284 25.72 23.91 -14.90
C ARG A 284 24.71 22.77 -14.92
N THR A 285 24.41 22.28 -16.12
CA THR A 285 23.42 21.22 -16.37
C THR A 285 23.95 19.84 -16.01
N ASP A 286 23.24 19.12 -15.16
CA ASP A 286 23.34 17.66 -15.01
C ASP A 286 22.40 16.98 -16.04
N PRO A 287 22.83 16.02 -16.88
CA PRO A 287 22.02 15.54 -18.01
C PRO A 287 20.71 14.79 -17.67
N ASN A 288 20.47 14.40 -16.42
CA ASN A 288 19.55 13.29 -16.11
C ASN A 288 18.08 13.67 -15.79
N THR A 289 17.76 14.94 -15.51
CA THR A 289 16.42 15.35 -15.00
C THR A 289 15.30 15.40 -16.04
N ARG A 290 15.61 15.33 -17.35
CA ARG A 290 14.64 15.59 -18.43
C ARG A 290 13.44 14.62 -18.49
N CYS A 291 13.50 13.51 -17.77
CA CYS A 291 12.43 12.51 -17.71
C CYS A 291 11.34 12.84 -16.66
N GLU A 292 11.69 13.53 -15.56
CA GLU A 292 10.75 13.78 -14.45
C GLU A 292 9.72 14.87 -14.76
N ASP A 293 10.10 15.98 -15.39
CA ASP A 293 9.15 17.08 -15.63
C ASP A 293 8.04 16.69 -16.61
N GLN A 294 8.35 15.85 -17.60
CA GLN A 294 7.34 15.27 -18.48
C GLN A 294 6.38 14.34 -17.70
N TYR A 295 6.89 13.62 -16.70
CA TYR A 295 6.10 12.82 -15.77
C TYR A 295 5.17 13.66 -14.87
N ARG A 296 5.68 14.77 -14.32
CA ARG A 296 4.91 15.75 -13.53
C ARG A 296 3.79 16.39 -14.35
N TRP A 297 4.03 16.63 -15.64
CA TRP A 297 3.05 17.23 -16.56
C TRP A 297 1.92 16.26 -16.93
N GLU A 298 2.24 15.01 -17.32
CA GLU A 298 1.21 14.00 -17.64
C GLU A 298 0.33 13.67 -16.42
N LEU A 299 0.91 13.60 -15.21
CA LEU A 299 0.14 13.42 -13.96
C LEU A 299 -0.79 14.59 -13.64
N LYS A 300 -0.47 15.81 -14.10
CA LYS A 300 -1.31 17.01 -13.89
C LYS A 300 -2.61 16.96 -14.71
N GLN A 301 -2.54 16.41 -15.93
CA GLN A 301 -3.69 16.21 -16.82
C GLN A 301 -4.75 15.24 -16.25
N ILE A 302 -4.38 14.38 -15.30
CA ILE A 302 -5.29 13.43 -14.64
C ILE A 302 -6.17 14.11 -13.58
N ARG A 303 -5.90 15.37 -13.20
CA ARG A 303 -6.50 16.01 -12.02
C ARG A 303 -7.33 17.27 -12.26
N THR A 304 -7.76 17.54 -13.50
CA THR A 304 -8.59 18.69 -13.87
C THR A 304 -9.77 18.31 -14.77
N ASN A 305 -10.92 18.02 -14.14
CA ASN A 305 -12.27 18.51 -14.51
C ASN A 305 -13.36 17.71 -13.76
N ASP A 306 -13.64 18.10 -12.53
CA ASP A 306 -14.88 17.77 -11.81
C ASP A 306 -15.22 18.99 -10.94
N GLY A 307 -16.04 19.88 -11.48
CA GLY A 307 -16.27 21.21 -10.93
C GLY A 307 -17.45 21.92 -11.58
N ASP A 308 -18.59 21.23 -11.68
CA ASP A 308 -19.84 21.85 -12.12
C ASP A 308 -21.07 21.27 -11.39
N LEU A 309 -22.01 22.14 -11.08
CA LEU A 309 -23.26 21.83 -10.38
C LEU A 309 -24.40 21.76 -11.39
N VAL A 310 -25.07 20.61 -11.53
CA VAL A 310 -26.31 20.49 -12.30
C VAL A 310 -27.49 20.17 -11.38
N LYS A 311 -28.56 20.94 -11.57
CA LYS A 311 -29.73 21.04 -10.68
C LYS A 311 -30.67 19.84 -10.81
N SER A 312 -31.52 19.68 -9.80
CA SER A 312 -32.74 18.88 -9.89
C SER A 312 -33.78 19.57 -10.78
N GLU A 313 -34.53 18.78 -11.54
CA GLU A 313 -35.79 19.21 -12.15
C GLU A 313 -36.81 18.05 -12.09
N LEU A 314 -38.05 18.36 -11.73
CA LEU A 314 -39.16 17.41 -11.75
C LEU A 314 -39.87 17.53 -13.10
N VAL A 315 -40.16 16.39 -13.75
CA VAL A 315 -41.20 16.32 -14.79
C VAL A 315 -42.16 15.20 -14.44
N THR A 316 -43.40 15.58 -14.12
CA THR A 316 -44.52 14.66 -13.89
C THR A 316 -45.14 14.26 -15.22
N GLY A 317 -45.27 12.96 -15.49
CA GLY A 317 -45.96 12.45 -16.69
C GLY A 317 -46.40 11.00 -16.52
N SER A 318 -47.71 10.75 -16.56
CA SER A 318 -48.28 9.40 -16.48
C SER A 318 -48.49 8.82 -17.88
N THR A 319 -48.12 7.56 -18.11
CA THR A 319 -49.08 6.47 -18.44
C THR A 319 -48.39 5.16 -18.87
N LYS A 320 -49.18 4.08 -18.74
CA LYS A 320 -49.09 2.78 -19.44
C LYS A 320 -47.90 1.84 -19.13
N LEU A 321 -48.27 0.76 -18.45
CA LEU A 321 -47.51 -0.46 -18.27
C LEU A 321 -47.36 -1.22 -19.60
N THR A 322 -46.14 -1.26 -20.17
CA THR A 322 -45.75 -2.23 -21.21
C THR A 322 -44.42 -2.86 -20.85
N THR A 323 -44.33 -4.18 -20.93
CA THR A 323 -43.19 -5.00 -20.48
C THR A 323 -41.91 -4.69 -21.27
N PRO A 324 -40.85 -4.15 -20.63
CA PRO A 324 -39.59 -3.90 -21.32
C PRO A 324 -38.81 -5.21 -21.47
N THR A 325 -38.69 -5.70 -22.70
CA THR A 325 -37.73 -6.77 -23.03
C THR A 325 -36.32 -6.26 -22.74
N THR A 326 -35.57 -6.99 -21.90
CA THR A 326 -34.31 -6.51 -21.32
C THR A 326 -33.14 -6.57 -22.32
N LYS A 327 -33.15 -5.67 -23.30
CA LYS A 327 -31.94 -5.29 -24.03
C LYS A 327 -30.90 -4.80 -23.02
N LYS A 328 -29.86 -5.61 -22.76
CA LYS A 328 -28.74 -5.20 -21.92
C LYS A 328 -28.15 -3.90 -22.45
N SER A 329 -28.28 -2.82 -21.69
CA SER A 329 -27.68 -1.54 -22.01
C SER A 329 -26.16 -1.69 -22.05
N THR A 330 -25.56 -1.40 -23.19
CA THR A 330 -24.11 -1.15 -23.27
C THR A 330 -23.78 -0.03 -22.29
N PRO A 331 -22.76 -0.17 -21.41
CA PRO A 331 -22.37 0.94 -20.54
C PRO A 331 -22.02 2.17 -21.38
N PRO A 332 -22.36 3.39 -20.93
CA PRO A 332 -22.13 4.61 -21.69
C PRO A 332 -20.62 4.81 -21.96
N PRO A 333 -20.24 5.47 -23.07
CA PRO A 333 -18.84 5.70 -23.41
C PRO A 333 -18.17 6.55 -22.32
N ARG A 334 -17.06 6.05 -21.77
CA ARG A 334 -16.30 6.74 -20.72
C ARG A 334 -15.41 7.83 -21.30
N ASN A 335 -15.35 8.97 -20.62
CA ASN A 335 -14.38 10.05 -20.86
C ASN A 335 -13.17 9.98 -19.90
N ARG A 336 -12.89 8.81 -19.30
CA ARG A 336 -11.80 8.57 -18.35
C ARG A 336 -11.23 7.16 -18.50
N LEU A 337 -10.05 6.93 -17.93
CA LEU A 337 -9.48 5.57 -17.75
C LEU A 337 -10.38 4.71 -16.84
N PRO A 338 -10.45 3.38 -17.07
CA PRO A 338 -11.26 2.49 -16.26
C PRO A 338 -10.64 2.23 -14.87
N ALA A 339 -11.49 1.97 -13.87
CA ALA A 339 -11.05 1.49 -12.55
C ALA A 339 -10.84 -0.04 -12.54
N LEU A 340 -10.06 -0.57 -11.58
CA LEU A 340 -9.80 -2.01 -11.46
C LEU A 340 -11.11 -2.82 -11.35
N ALA A 341 -12.04 -2.39 -10.49
CA ALA A 341 -13.37 -2.99 -10.38
C ALA A 341 -14.16 -3.02 -11.70
N GLU A 342 -13.91 -2.13 -12.66
CA GLU A 342 -14.57 -2.16 -13.97
C GLU A 342 -13.93 -3.20 -14.90
N VAL A 343 -12.62 -3.37 -14.83
CA VAL A 343 -11.85 -4.39 -15.56
C VAL A 343 -12.20 -5.79 -15.03
N LEU A 344 -12.15 -6.00 -13.71
CA LEU A 344 -12.50 -7.27 -13.07
C LEU A 344 -13.98 -7.67 -13.33
N ARG A 345 -14.90 -6.69 -13.38
CA ARG A 345 -16.31 -6.90 -13.75
C ARG A 345 -16.56 -7.07 -15.26
N ARG A 346 -15.51 -7.10 -16.10
CA ARG A 346 -15.60 -7.26 -17.56
C ARG A 346 -16.37 -6.15 -18.28
N ASN A 347 -16.32 -4.92 -17.73
CA ASN A 347 -17.01 -3.74 -18.26
C ASN A 347 -16.12 -2.84 -19.17
N THR A 348 -14.99 -3.36 -19.64
CA THR A 348 -13.99 -2.68 -20.48
C THR A 348 -13.61 -3.53 -21.69
N ARG A 349 -12.78 -2.99 -22.60
CA ARG A 349 -12.37 -3.64 -23.86
C ARG A 349 -10.84 -3.59 -24.05
N PRO A 350 -10.27 -4.42 -24.94
CA PRO A 350 -8.86 -4.34 -25.30
C PRO A 350 -8.39 -2.93 -25.68
N PRO A 351 -7.18 -2.50 -25.30
CA PRO A 351 -6.13 -3.27 -24.59
C PRO A 351 -6.23 -3.21 -23.05
N VAL A 352 -7.32 -2.67 -22.48
CA VAL A 352 -7.50 -2.47 -21.02
C VAL A 352 -8.62 -3.34 -20.43
N ASP A 353 -8.60 -4.63 -20.79
CA ASP A 353 -9.51 -5.66 -20.27
C ASP A 353 -8.82 -6.69 -19.35
N LEU A 354 -9.63 -7.55 -18.73
CA LEU A 354 -9.16 -8.57 -17.78
C LEU A 354 -8.15 -9.55 -18.40
N TYR A 355 -8.27 -9.85 -19.69
CA TYR A 355 -7.35 -10.71 -20.42
C TYR A 355 -5.97 -10.03 -20.60
N CYS A 356 -5.96 -8.78 -21.06
CA CYS A 356 -4.71 -8.02 -21.18
C CYS A 356 -4.07 -7.75 -19.81
N TYR A 357 -4.88 -7.61 -18.74
CA TYR A 357 -4.40 -7.44 -17.37
C TYR A 357 -3.73 -8.72 -16.83
N TYR A 358 -4.32 -9.90 -17.05
CA TYR A 358 -3.67 -11.17 -16.70
C TYR A 358 -2.35 -11.39 -17.46
N LEU A 359 -2.33 -11.13 -18.79
CA LEU A 359 -1.11 -11.22 -19.61
C LEU A 359 -0.01 -10.20 -19.22
N PHE A 360 -0.36 -9.19 -18.42
CA PHE A 360 0.60 -8.27 -17.79
C PHE A 360 1.12 -8.87 -16.48
N LEU A 361 0.24 -9.27 -15.56
CA LEU A 361 0.63 -9.89 -14.29
C LEU A 361 1.50 -11.15 -14.46
N GLN A 362 1.22 -11.97 -15.49
CA GLN A 362 1.98 -13.17 -15.83
C GLN A 362 3.43 -12.90 -16.29
N ARG A 363 3.81 -11.64 -16.55
CA ARG A 363 5.22 -11.24 -16.81
C ARG A 363 5.90 -10.67 -15.59
N GLU A 364 5.12 -10.07 -14.69
CA GLU A 364 5.56 -9.57 -13.39
C GLU A 364 5.72 -10.72 -12.37
N GLY A 365 5.21 -11.92 -12.67
CA GLY A 365 5.20 -13.05 -11.73
C GLY A 365 4.19 -12.85 -10.59
N SER A 366 3.07 -12.19 -10.87
CA SER A 366 2.05 -11.79 -9.90
C SER A 366 0.64 -12.22 -10.33
N GLU A 367 0.53 -13.20 -11.25
CA GLU A 367 -0.77 -13.72 -11.69
C GLU A 367 -1.58 -14.35 -10.55
N ASP A 368 -0.92 -14.95 -9.56
CA ASP A 368 -1.54 -15.69 -8.45
C ASP A 368 -2.46 -14.82 -7.60
N THR A 369 -2.11 -13.54 -7.45
CA THR A 369 -2.90 -12.52 -6.77
C THR A 369 -4.26 -12.30 -7.46
N LEU A 370 -4.30 -12.32 -8.79
CA LEU A 370 -5.55 -12.21 -9.57
C LEU A 370 -6.29 -13.55 -9.64
N ASP A 371 -5.56 -14.65 -9.78
CA ASP A 371 -6.06 -16.03 -9.80
C ASP A 371 -6.85 -16.32 -8.50
N PHE A 372 -6.27 -16.00 -7.34
CA PHE A 372 -6.93 -16.07 -6.03
C PHE A 372 -8.17 -15.18 -5.94
N TRP A 373 -8.09 -13.91 -6.39
CA TRP A 373 -9.24 -13.00 -6.36
C TRP A 373 -10.42 -13.54 -7.20
N LEU A 374 -10.13 -14.15 -8.34
CA LEU A 374 -11.14 -14.76 -9.22
C LEU A 374 -11.73 -16.04 -8.59
N ASP A 375 -10.91 -16.92 -8.02
CA ASP A 375 -11.38 -18.14 -7.35
C ASP A 375 -12.26 -17.80 -6.12
N VAL A 376 -11.86 -16.83 -5.28
CA VAL A 376 -12.70 -16.36 -4.15
C VAL A 376 -13.96 -15.64 -4.65
N GLN A 377 -13.89 -14.87 -5.74
CA GLN A 377 -15.12 -14.29 -6.33
C GLN A 377 -16.08 -15.38 -6.85
N GLN A 378 -15.56 -16.51 -7.33
CA GLN A 378 -16.37 -17.66 -7.72
C GLN A 378 -16.96 -18.39 -6.50
N HIS A 379 -16.20 -18.51 -5.40
CA HIS A 379 -16.70 -19.03 -4.13
C HIS A 379 -17.86 -18.19 -3.57
N GLU A 380 -17.72 -16.85 -3.52
CA GLU A 380 -18.84 -15.96 -3.15
C GLU A 380 -20.07 -16.18 -4.04
N ASN A 381 -19.89 -16.39 -5.35
CA ASN A 381 -21.00 -16.64 -6.27
C ASN A 381 -21.69 -17.99 -5.97
N LEU A 382 -20.92 -19.01 -5.58
CA LEU A 382 -21.42 -20.31 -5.15
C LEU A 382 -22.23 -20.19 -3.84
N CYS A 383 -21.73 -19.47 -2.84
CA CYS A 383 -22.47 -19.18 -1.60
C CYS A 383 -23.73 -18.33 -1.84
N ARG A 384 -23.67 -17.29 -2.69
CA ARG A 384 -24.84 -16.49 -3.09
C ARG A 384 -25.87 -17.30 -3.88
N ALA A 385 -25.46 -18.37 -4.54
CA ALA A 385 -26.37 -19.32 -5.18
C ALA A 385 -26.98 -20.28 -4.16
N TYR A 386 -26.16 -20.89 -3.29
CA TYR A 386 -26.59 -21.77 -2.20
C TYR A 386 -27.69 -21.14 -1.35
N PHE A 387 -27.47 -19.96 -0.77
CA PHE A 387 -28.49 -19.33 0.09
C PHE A 387 -29.78 -18.93 -0.65
N LYS A 388 -29.73 -18.67 -1.97
CA LYS A 388 -30.94 -18.44 -2.77
C LYS A 388 -31.72 -19.74 -2.98
N ASP A 389 -31.03 -20.83 -3.26
CA ASP A 389 -31.66 -22.12 -3.57
C ASP A 389 -32.13 -22.83 -2.28
N LEU A 390 -31.42 -22.64 -1.15
CA LEU A 390 -31.89 -22.95 0.20
C LEU A 390 -33.22 -22.23 0.51
N ARG A 391 -33.27 -20.91 0.34
CA ARG A 391 -34.49 -20.10 0.56
C ARG A 391 -35.66 -20.49 -0.34
N LYS A 392 -35.40 -20.97 -1.57
CA LYS A 392 -36.44 -21.56 -2.44
C LYS A 392 -36.94 -22.91 -1.94
N SER A 393 -36.09 -23.68 -1.25
CA SER A 393 -36.45 -25.00 -0.69
C SER A 393 -37.27 -24.92 0.61
N GLY A 394 -37.66 -23.72 1.06
CA GLY A 394 -38.43 -23.49 2.29
C GLY A 394 -37.62 -23.58 3.58
N ARG A 395 -36.50 -24.33 3.59
CA ARG A 395 -35.58 -24.45 4.73
C ARG A 395 -34.96 -23.11 5.13
N THR A 396 -34.82 -22.88 6.44
CA THR A 396 -34.17 -21.67 6.96
C THR A 396 -32.65 -21.83 7.08
N VAL A 397 -31.95 -20.70 7.14
CA VAL A 397 -30.50 -20.67 7.46
C VAL A 397 -30.24 -21.14 8.89
N ARG A 398 -31.23 -21.07 9.79
CA ARG A 398 -31.10 -21.53 11.18
C ARG A 398 -31.12 -23.06 11.29
N GLU A 399 -31.94 -23.75 10.49
CA GLU A 399 -31.96 -25.22 10.42
C GLU A 399 -30.68 -25.78 9.79
N ASP A 400 -30.29 -25.22 8.64
CA ASP A 400 -29.21 -25.79 7.82
C ASP A 400 -27.82 -25.30 8.26
N TRP A 401 -27.74 -24.14 8.90
CA TRP A 401 -26.49 -23.46 9.24
C TRP A 401 -26.54 -22.75 10.63
N PRO A 402 -26.82 -23.46 11.73
CA PRO A 402 -27.12 -22.86 13.03
C PRO A 402 -26.00 -21.96 13.60
N ARG A 403 -24.76 -22.46 13.67
CA ARG A 403 -23.59 -21.68 14.14
C ARG A 403 -23.34 -20.43 13.28
N TYR A 404 -23.44 -20.55 11.96
CA TYR A 404 -23.29 -19.43 11.03
C TYR A 404 -24.42 -18.40 11.15
N HIS A 405 -25.66 -18.84 11.41
CA HIS A 405 -26.78 -17.93 11.66
C HIS A 405 -26.54 -17.06 12.91
N GLU A 406 -25.98 -17.63 13.99
CA GLU A 406 -25.55 -16.90 15.19
C GLU A 406 -24.36 -15.97 14.92
N LEU A 407 -23.35 -16.44 14.19
CA LEU A 407 -22.16 -15.66 13.80
C LEU A 407 -22.54 -14.45 12.92
N ALA A 408 -23.43 -14.65 11.94
CA ALA A 408 -23.91 -13.61 11.03
C ALA A 408 -24.78 -12.56 11.73
N ARG A 409 -25.49 -12.91 12.82
CA ARG A 409 -26.25 -11.96 13.67
C ARG A 409 -25.35 -11.09 14.55
N THR A 410 -24.21 -11.63 15.01
CA THR A 410 -23.30 -10.96 15.96
C THR A 410 -22.19 -10.17 15.27
N ARG A 411 -21.47 -10.79 14.32
CA ARG A 411 -20.40 -10.16 13.52
C ARG A 411 -20.95 -9.40 12.30
N GLY A 412 -22.00 -9.93 11.67
CA GLY A 412 -22.46 -9.52 10.34
C GLY A 412 -21.94 -10.46 9.25
N SER A 413 -22.52 -10.39 8.05
CA SER A 413 -22.15 -11.26 6.91
C SER A 413 -22.44 -10.58 5.56
N ILE A 414 -21.61 -10.84 4.54
CA ILE A 414 -21.78 -10.29 3.18
C ILE A 414 -22.98 -10.89 2.42
N TYR A 415 -23.63 -11.89 3.01
CA TYR A 415 -24.84 -12.54 2.48
C TYR A 415 -26.12 -12.08 3.17
N GLY A 416 -26.08 -11.15 4.14
CA GLY A 416 -27.27 -10.68 4.88
C GLY A 416 -28.44 -10.25 4.00
N GLY A 417 -28.18 -9.59 2.86
CA GLY A 417 -29.20 -9.21 1.87
C GLY A 417 -29.80 -10.38 1.05
N VAL A 418 -29.26 -11.59 1.18
CA VAL A 418 -29.75 -12.84 0.55
C VAL A 418 -30.41 -13.73 1.60
N THR A 419 -29.74 -13.93 2.75
CA THR A 419 -30.20 -14.75 3.89
C THR A 419 -31.33 -14.08 4.67
N GLY A 420 -31.46 -12.75 4.60
CA GLY A 420 -32.37 -11.94 5.40
C GLY A 420 -31.81 -11.53 6.77
N ILE A 421 -30.68 -12.11 7.19
CA ILE A 421 -30.09 -11.90 8.51
C ILE A 421 -29.56 -10.46 8.63
N ARG A 422 -30.05 -9.75 9.66
CA ARG A 422 -29.55 -8.43 10.08
C ARG A 422 -28.75 -8.57 11.37
N ARG A 423 -27.83 -7.61 11.59
CA ARG A 423 -26.98 -7.57 12.78
C ARG A 423 -27.73 -6.88 13.93
N GLY A 424 -27.74 -7.48 15.12
CA GLY A 424 -28.44 -6.94 16.30
C GLY A 424 -29.98 -7.08 16.24
N ASP A 425 -30.46 -8.11 15.57
CA ASP A 425 -31.87 -8.36 15.25
C ASP A 425 -32.57 -9.16 16.37
N ASP A 426 -32.64 -8.63 17.60
CA ASP A 426 -33.09 -9.39 18.78
C ASP A 426 -34.48 -9.99 18.59
N GLY A 427 -34.58 -11.32 18.81
CA GLY A 427 -35.61 -12.15 18.20
C GLY A 427 -36.99 -12.04 18.84
N GLY A 428 -37.83 -11.16 18.30
CA GLY A 428 -39.28 -11.28 18.41
C GLY A 428 -39.83 -12.29 17.40
N GLU A 429 -40.83 -13.09 17.81
CA GLU A 429 -41.50 -14.05 16.93
C GLU A 429 -42.59 -13.40 16.09
N GLU A 430 -42.61 -13.65 14.77
CA GLU A 430 -43.79 -13.50 13.94
C GLU A 430 -44.00 -14.76 13.08
N PHE A 431 -45.06 -15.52 13.39
CA PHE A 431 -45.65 -16.53 12.52
C PHE A 431 -46.89 -15.94 11.80
N PRO A 432 -47.34 -16.50 10.66
CA PRO A 432 -47.74 -15.69 9.52
C PRO A 432 -49.19 -15.19 9.52
N GLY A 433 -49.40 -13.91 9.19
CA GLY A 433 -50.73 -13.36 8.96
C GLY A 433 -50.79 -11.96 8.32
N THR A 434 -50.95 -11.93 6.99
CA THR A 434 -51.80 -10.95 6.26
C THR A 434 -51.37 -9.46 6.19
N THR A 435 -51.27 -8.95 4.96
CA THR A 435 -51.28 -7.51 4.53
C THR A 435 -50.24 -6.53 5.08
N ALA A 436 -49.53 -5.86 4.16
CA ALA A 436 -48.93 -4.55 4.42
C ALA A 436 -50.02 -3.46 4.52
N PRO A 437 -49.74 -2.35 5.24
CA PRO A 437 -49.58 -1.10 4.48
C PRO A 437 -48.51 -0.12 5.01
N ALA A 438 -48.15 0.82 4.12
CA ALA A 438 -47.64 2.18 4.38
C ALA A 438 -46.38 2.41 5.27
N SER A 439 -45.43 3.17 4.71
CA SER A 439 -44.39 3.86 5.49
C SER A 439 -44.93 5.15 6.13
N PRO A 440 -44.23 5.65 7.17
CA PRO A 440 -43.81 7.04 7.14
C PRO A 440 -42.30 7.22 7.35
N ARG A 441 -41.73 8.27 6.77
CA ARG A 441 -40.40 8.79 7.15
C ARG A 441 -40.53 9.75 8.33
N PRO A 442 -39.58 9.74 9.26
CA PRO A 442 -38.99 10.97 9.78
C PRO A 442 -37.51 11.10 9.39
N SER A 443 -36.80 12.07 9.97
CA SER A 443 -35.59 12.66 9.39
C SER A 443 -34.43 12.88 10.37
N VAL A 444 -33.20 12.80 9.83
CA VAL A 444 -31.96 13.48 10.29
C VAL A 444 -31.19 12.90 11.51
N SER A 445 -29.85 12.92 11.36
CA SER A 445 -28.78 12.75 12.37
C SER A 445 -28.41 11.33 12.85
N GLY A 446 -27.13 11.15 13.20
CA GLY A 446 -26.56 9.93 13.84
C GLY A 446 -25.64 9.07 12.96
N ARG A 447 -24.40 8.81 13.41
CA ARG A 447 -23.44 7.84 12.81
C ARG A 447 -22.47 7.28 13.87
N PRO A 448 -22.55 5.97 14.19
CA PRO A 448 -21.36 5.08 14.31
C PRO A 448 -21.57 3.78 13.49
N GLN A 449 -20.60 3.02 12.95
CA GLN A 449 -19.28 2.49 13.37
C GLN A 449 -19.28 1.07 14.01
N ALA A 450 -18.12 0.39 13.90
CA ALA A 450 -17.74 -0.97 14.33
C ALA A 450 -18.36 -2.18 13.55
N PHE A 451 -17.64 -3.24 13.10
CA PHE A 451 -16.48 -4.08 13.54
C PHE A 451 -16.82 -5.37 14.33
N SER A 452 -15.89 -6.35 14.26
CA SER A 452 -15.87 -7.75 14.75
C SER A 452 -16.16 -8.80 13.65
N GLY A 453 -15.40 -9.90 13.50
CA GLY A 453 -14.26 -10.42 14.29
C GLY A 453 -13.65 -11.72 13.69
N SER A 454 -12.59 -12.26 14.30
CA SER A 454 -11.65 -13.28 13.74
C SER A 454 -11.54 -14.60 14.58
N ASP A 455 -10.40 -15.30 14.47
CA ASP A 455 -9.81 -16.37 15.36
C ASP A 455 -10.16 -17.84 14.97
N TYR A 456 -9.32 -18.91 15.10
CA TYR A 456 -7.94 -19.20 15.65
C TYR A 456 -7.12 -20.09 14.63
N GLY A 457 -5.95 -20.75 14.82
CA GLY A 457 -4.94 -20.99 15.90
C GLY A 457 -5.06 -22.35 16.65
N GLU A 458 -4.04 -23.19 16.96
CA GLU A 458 -2.58 -23.34 16.68
C GLU A 458 -2.15 -24.82 17.06
N THR A 459 -1.00 -25.46 16.73
CA THR A 459 0.32 -25.46 17.47
C THR A 459 1.31 -26.59 17.02
N ARG A 460 2.65 -26.35 17.00
CA ARG A 460 3.81 -27.32 17.25
C ARG A 460 4.14 -28.44 16.20
N VAL A 461 5.28 -29.19 16.21
CA VAL A 461 6.13 -29.87 17.25
C VAL A 461 7.68 -29.85 16.96
N THR A 462 8.49 -30.29 17.94
CA THR A 462 9.96 -30.25 18.27
C THR A 462 11.08 -30.64 17.25
N ASN A 463 12.35 -30.58 17.72
CA ASN A 463 13.64 -30.80 17.01
C ASN A 463 14.69 -31.48 17.95
N GLU A 464 15.75 -32.13 17.44
CA GLU A 464 16.81 -32.79 18.24
C GLU A 464 18.23 -32.73 17.59
N LYS A 465 19.31 -33.18 18.27
CA LYS A 465 20.74 -32.91 17.92
C LYS A 465 21.71 -34.10 18.08
N ALA A 466 22.66 -34.24 17.14
CA ALA A 466 24.09 -34.59 17.30
C ALA A 466 24.79 -34.37 15.92
N ASP A 467 26.03 -33.91 15.68
CA ASP A 467 27.34 -33.74 16.38
C ASP A 467 28.43 -34.68 15.78
N GLY A 468 29.64 -34.17 15.48
CA GLY A 468 30.73 -34.92 14.81
C GLY A 468 31.70 -34.13 13.90
N ASP A 469 32.98 -34.06 14.29
CA ASP A 469 34.09 -33.26 13.68
C ASP A 469 35.03 -34.11 12.77
N ARG A 470 35.54 -33.57 11.62
CA ARG A 470 37.00 -33.49 11.23
C ARG A 470 37.41 -33.36 9.74
N ARG A 471 38.34 -32.41 9.51
CA ARG A 471 39.43 -32.31 8.49
C ARG A 471 39.11 -31.97 7.00
N GLY A 472 39.83 -30.96 6.48
CA GLY A 472 40.09 -30.69 5.05
C GLY A 472 41.50 -31.16 4.62
N PRO A 473 42.26 -30.50 3.69
CA PRO A 473 42.10 -29.13 3.18
C PRO A 473 42.38 -28.86 1.66
N SER A 474 41.93 -27.69 1.14
CA SER A 474 42.60 -26.82 0.12
C SER A 474 43.02 -27.37 -1.27
N LEU A 475 43.19 -26.63 -2.38
CA LEU A 475 43.24 -25.19 -2.72
C LEU A 475 42.49 -24.94 -4.05
N GLY A 476 42.18 -23.68 -4.36
CA GLY A 476 41.74 -23.22 -5.70
C GLY A 476 40.59 -22.22 -5.60
N GLY A 477 40.83 -20.97 -5.96
CA GLY A 477 39.85 -19.89 -5.78
C GLY A 477 39.65 -19.04 -7.03
N GLU A 478 38.40 -18.65 -7.29
CA GLU A 478 38.05 -17.58 -8.23
C GLU A 478 36.95 -16.68 -7.64
N ARG A 479 37.29 -15.38 -7.59
CA ARG A 479 36.50 -14.15 -7.74
C ARG A 479 35.10 -14.00 -7.11
N GLU A 480 34.88 -12.80 -6.59
CA GLU A 480 33.62 -12.33 -6.01
C GLU A 480 32.54 -12.07 -7.08
N ASP A 481 31.36 -12.70 -6.97
CA ASP A 481 30.13 -12.21 -7.60
C ASP A 481 28.85 -12.83 -6.98
N ALA A 482 28.56 -12.53 -5.70
CA ALA A 482 27.51 -13.24 -4.94
C ALA A 482 26.75 -12.37 -3.90
N LEU A 483 26.18 -11.24 -4.31
CA LEU A 483 25.25 -10.45 -3.47
C LEU A 483 23.99 -10.02 -4.24
N ARG A 484 23.21 -11.01 -4.68
CA ARG A 484 21.82 -10.84 -5.12
C ARG A 484 20.93 -11.80 -4.34
N THR A 485 19.77 -11.30 -3.89
CA THR A 485 18.64 -12.14 -3.46
C THR A 485 18.26 -13.09 -4.60
N PRO A 486 17.94 -14.38 -4.32
CA PRO A 486 17.52 -15.30 -5.36
C PRO A 486 16.14 -14.90 -5.90
N SER A 487 16.12 -14.27 -7.08
CA SER A 487 14.90 -14.06 -7.85
C SER A 487 14.20 -15.39 -8.12
N PRO A 488 12.85 -15.45 -8.22
CA PRO A 488 12.17 -16.61 -8.77
C PRO A 488 12.76 -16.91 -10.16
N ARG A 489 13.11 -18.18 -10.40
CA ARG A 489 13.87 -18.57 -11.60
C ARG A 489 13.12 -18.15 -12.88
N PRO A 490 13.79 -17.51 -13.85
CA PRO A 490 13.21 -17.35 -15.18
C PRO A 490 12.86 -18.73 -15.76
N ARG A 491 11.59 -18.95 -16.12
CA ARG A 491 11.22 -20.10 -16.93
C ARG A 491 11.88 -19.94 -18.31
N THR A 492 12.54 -20.98 -18.79
CA THR A 492 13.22 -20.95 -20.09
C THR A 492 12.21 -20.74 -21.24
N PRO A 493 12.54 -19.94 -22.27
CA PRO A 493 11.59 -19.57 -23.32
C PRO A 493 11.43 -20.68 -24.36
N ALA A 494 10.73 -21.76 -23.98
CA ALA A 494 10.29 -22.81 -24.89
C ALA A 494 8.88 -22.51 -25.43
N SER A 495 8.81 -22.13 -26.71
CA SER A 495 7.63 -21.85 -27.55
C SER A 495 6.59 -20.81 -27.06
N ALA A 496 5.99 -20.09 -28.02
CA ALA A 496 5.16 -18.92 -27.76
C ALA A 496 3.67 -19.28 -27.49
N SER A 497 3.40 -19.95 -26.37
CA SER A 497 2.03 -20.22 -25.91
C SER A 497 1.94 -20.21 -24.38
N TYR A 498 1.69 -19.03 -23.80
CA TYR A 498 1.40 -18.89 -22.38
C TYR A 498 0.07 -19.58 -22.03
N PRO A 499 0.05 -20.61 -21.17
CA PRO A 499 -1.19 -21.21 -20.73
C PRO A 499 -1.94 -20.22 -19.82
N LEU A 500 -3.25 -20.10 -20.04
CA LEU A 500 -4.16 -19.45 -19.09
C LEU A 500 -4.33 -20.34 -17.86
N SER A 501 -4.60 -19.74 -16.70
CA SER A 501 -5.07 -20.51 -15.56
C SER A 501 -6.42 -21.19 -15.87
N PRO A 502 -6.74 -22.36 -15.26
CA PRO A 502 -8.02 -23.03 -15.51
C PRO A 502 -9.24 -22.13 -15.26
N THR A 503 -9.15 -21.27 -14.23
CA THR A 503 -10.14 -20.25 -13.90
C THR A 503 -10.33 -19.26 -15.05
N LEU A 504 -9.24 -18.71 -15.63
CA LEU A 504 -9.35 -17.81 -16.77
C LEU A 504 -9.72 -18.51 -18.08
N GLN A 505 -9.34 -19.77 -18.27
CA GLN A 505 -9.73 -20.58 -19.42
C GLN A 505 -11.24 -20.89 -19.41
N ALA A 506 -11.82 -21.18 -18.24
CA ALA A 506 -13.27 -21.32 -18.05
C ALA A 506 -14.02 -19.97 -18.17
N LEU A 507 -13.34 -18.86 -17.93
CA LEU A 507 -13.85 -17.49 -18.09
C LEU A 507 -13.69 -16.93 -19.52
N TYR A 508 -12.80 -17.50 -20.34
CA TYR A 508 -12.58 -17.20 -21.75
C TYR A 508 -12.60 -18.48 -22.62
N PRO A 509 -13.71 -19.24 -22.63
CA PRO A 509 -13.83 -20.42 -23.50
C PRO A 509 -13.93 -19.96 -24.95
N HIS A 510 -12.92 -20.35 -25.76
CA HIS A 510 -12.71 -19.99 -27.16
C HIS A 510 -12.26 -18.54 -27.44
N ASP A 511 -11.00 -18.23 -27.12
CA ASP A 511 -10.14 -17.34 -27.93
C ASP A 511 -8.92 -18.12 -28.51
N SER A 512 -9.08 -19.44 -28.67
CA SER A 512 -8.23 -20.23 -29.57
C SER A 512 -8.56 -19.89 -31.03
N GLU A 513 -7.54 -19.68 -31.84
CA GLU A 513 -7.60 -19.10 -33.19
C GLU A 513 -8.52 -19.88 -34.16
N ASP A 514 -9.78 -19.42 -34.32
CA ASP A 514 -10.37 -19.11 -35.63
C ASP A 514 -11.77 -18.49 -35.55
N ARG A 515 -12.00 -17.33 -36.20
CA ARG A 515 -13.34 -16.87 -36.61
C ARG A 515 -13.28 -15.73 -37.63
N PRO A 516 -13.98 -15.82 -38.78
CA PRO A 516 -14.00 -14.76 -39.79
C PRO A 516 -14.75 -13.51 -39.31
N ARG A 517 -14.43 -12.36 -39.93
CA ARG A 517 -15.11 -11.07 -39.70
C ARG A 517 -16.61 -11.16 -39.99
N ASN A 518 -17.45 -11.33 -38.98
CA ASN A 518 -18.84 -10.89 -39.07
C ASN A 518 -19.44 -10.50 -37.71
N GLY A 519 -20.20 -9.41 -37.68
CA GLY A 519 -20.58 -8.72 -36.45
C GLY A 519 -21.81 -9.29 -35.77
N ARG A 520 -21.62 -10.11 -34.72
CA ARG A 520 -22.64 -10.33 -33.67
C ARG A 520 -22.00 -10.20 -32.29
N SER A 521 -22.59 -9.38 -31.43
CA SER A 521 -22.04 -9.09 -30.10
C SER A 521 -22.22 -10.32 -29.20
N ALA A 522 -21.12 -11.02 -28.90
CA ALA A 522 -21.11 -11.98 -27.81
C ALA A 522 -21.45 -11.25 -26.49
N ALA A 523 -22.46 -11.73 -25.77
CA ALA A 523 -22.74 -11.23 -24.43
C ALA A 523 -21.66 -11.73 -23.48
N PRO A 524 -21.20 -10.91 -22.50
CA PRO A 524 -20.20 -11.36 -21.54
C PRO A 524 -20.77 -12.51 -20.71
N ALA A 525 -20.17 -13.69 -20.87
CA ALA A 525 -20.43 -14.82 -20.01
C ALA A 525 -19.89 -14.50 -18.60
N GLN A 526 -20.80 -14.49 -17.62
CA GLN A 526 -20.45 -14.89 -16.27
C GLN A 526 -20.03 -16.37 -16.31
N PRO A 527 -19.21 -16.86 -15.37
CA PRO A 527 -18.96 -18.29 -15.23
C PRO A 527 -20.28 -19.00 -14.88
N TYR A 528 -20.97 -19.49 -15.90
CA TYR A 528 -22.23 -20.23 -15.75
C TYR A 528 -21.91 -21.61 -15.18
N ILE A 529 -21.93 -21.70 -13.85
CA ILE A 529 -22.02 -22.98 -13.15
C ILE A 529 -23.20 -23.73 -13.78
N ARG A 530 -22.94 -24.88 -14.40
CA ARG A 530 -24.03 -25.74 -14.88
C ARG A 530 -24.85 -26.14 -13.67
N ARG A 531 -26.15 -25.80 -13.72
CA ARG A 531 -27.12 -26.13 -12.67
C ARG A 531 -27.89 -27.38 -13.08
N ASP A 532 -27.15 -28.47 -13.22
CA ASP A 532 -27.70 -29.83 -13.33
C ASP A 532 -28.08 -30.38 -11.94
N THR A 533 -27.32 -30.02 -10.89
CA THR A 533 -27.63 -30.34 -9.50
C THR A 533 -27.94 -29.10 -8.65
N ALA A 534 -28.54 -29.32 -7.47
CA ALA A 534 -28.66 -28.31 -6.43
C ALA A 534 -27.36 -28.25 -5.61
N ILE A 535 -26.82 -27.04 -5.42
CA ILE A 535 -25.54 -26.84 -4.71
C ILE A 535 -25.69 -27.33 -3.26
N SER A 536 -24.77 -28.20 -2.86
CA SER A 536 -24.71 -28.84 -1.54
C SER A 536 -23.81 -28.07 -0.57
N ARG A 537 -23.89 -28.37 0.73
CA ARG A 537 -23.01 -27.80 1.75
C ARG A 537 -21.55 -28.21 1.54
N THR A 538 -21.35 -29.45 1.10
CA THR A 538 -20.07 -30.04 0.70
C THR A 538 -19.41 -29.30 -0.47
N ASP A 539 -20.16 -28.77 -1.43
CA ASP A 539 -19.58 -27.99 -2.55
C ASP A 539 -18.95 -26.68 -2.06
N LEU A 540 -19.52 -26.05 -1.02
CA LEU A 540 -18.94 -24.85 -0.41
C LEU A 540 -17.62 -25.19 0.28
N ILE A 541 -17.60 -26.27 1.08
CA ILE A 541 -16.41 -26.75 1.80
C ILE A 541 -15.31 -27.15 0.81
N ALA A 542 -15.63 -27.96 -0.20
CA ALA A 542 -14.70 -28.37 -1.26
C ALA A 542 -14.16 -27.18 -2.07
N SER A 543 -14.95 -26.11 -2.21
CA SER A 543 -14.48 -24.87 -2.82
C SER A 543 -13.55 -24.08 -1.90
N ALA A 544 -13.72 -24.12 -0.59
CA ALA A 544 -12.86 -23.43 0.37
C ALA A 544 -11.54 -24.19 0.60
N GLU A 545 -11.61 -25.51 0.77
CA GLU A 545 -10.47 -26.44 0.87
C GLU A 545 -9.50 -26.25 -0.32
N ARG A 546 -10.05 -26.16 -1.55
CA ARG A 546 -9.27 -25.91 -2.77
C ARG A 546 -8.61 -24.53 -2.82
N ILE A 547 -9.28 -23.49 -2.32
CA ILE A 547 -8.72 -22.12 -2.29
C ILE A 547 -7.61 -22.04 -1.24
N TYR A 548 -7.84 -22.61 -0.06
CA TYR A 548 -6.87 -22.65 1.02
C TYR A 548 -5.58 -23.36 0.58
N SER A 549 -5.68 -24.62 0.16
CA SER A 549 -4.52 -25.44 -0.20
C SER A 549 -3.76 -24.97 -1.46
N ARG A 550 -4.38 -24.09 -2.27
CA ARG A 550 -3.75 -23.54 -3.49
C ARG A 550 -3.06 -22.20 -3.27
N TYR A 551 -3.56 -21.36 -2.36
CA TYR A 551 -3.15 -19.95 -2.24
C TYR A 551 -2.78 -19.47 -0.83
N LEU A 552 -3.22 -20.17 0.22
CA LEU A 552 -3.12 -19.70 1.62
C LEU A 552 -2.30 -20.63 2.53
N MET A 553 -2.18 -21.91 2.16
CA MET A 553 -1.30 -22.87 2.82
C MET A 553 0.17 -22.44 2.65
N PRO A 554 0.97 -22.35 3.73
CA PRO A 554 2.38 -21.99 3.63
C PRO A 554 3.17 -22.96 2.75
N GLY A 555 3.91 -22.44 1.78
CA GLY A 555 4.67 -23.23 0.80
C GLY A 555 3.85 -23.80 -0.36
N ALA A 556 2.60 -23.36 -0.56
CA ALA A 556 1.79 -23.76 -1.72
C ALA A 556 2.36 -23.23 -3.05
N ASP A 557 2.15 -23.97 -4.15
CA ASP A 557 2.62 -23.64 -5.51
C ASP A 557 2.26 -22.24 -6.01
N LYS A 558 1.23 -21.62 -5.43
CA LYS A 558 0.70 -20.29 -5.75
C LYS A 558 0.42 -19.46 -4.48
N GLU A 559 1.23 -19.60 -3.42
CA GLU A 559 1.03 -18.85 -2.16
C GLU A 559 0.94 -17.33 -2.39
N VAL A 560 -0.18 -16.73 -1.96
CA VAL A 560 -0.40 -15.28 -2.07
C VAL A 560 0.07 -14.58 -0.81
N TYR A 561 0.95 -13.59 -0.96
CA TYR A 561 1.43 -12.82 0.18
C TYR A 561 0.29 -12.09 0.90
N LEU A 562 0.04 -12.50 2.14
CA LEU A 562 -0.88 -11.84 3.08
C LEU A 562 -0.12 -11.36 4.32
N PRO A 563 -0.52 -10.22 4.92
CA PRO A 563 0.00 -9.78 6.20
C PRO A 563 -0.41 -10.76 7.31
N PRO A 564 0.36 -10.92 8.40
CA PRO A 564 0.09 -11.94 9.42
C PRO A 564 -1.34 -11.96 9.96
N ALA A 565 -1.96 -10.79 10.14
CA ALA A 565 -3.33 -10.63 10.63
C ALA A 565 -4.44 -11.13 9.69
N LEU A 566 -4.11 -11.50 8.44
CA LEU A 566 -5.04 -12.05 7.44
C LEU A 566 -4.70 -13.49 7.02
N ARG A 567 -3.60 -14.06 7.52
CA ARG A 567 -3.22 -15.45 7.23
C ARG A 567 -4.15 -16.41 7.96
N ILE A 568 -4.65 -17.39 7.22
CA ILE A 568 -5.32 -18.56 7.79
C ILE A 568 -4.20 -19.60 7.98
N THR A 569 -3.91 -20.00 9.22
CA THR A 569 -2.79 -20.90 9.53
C THR A 569 -3.13 -22.38 9.40
N GLU A 570 -4.42 -22.70 9.46
CA GLU A 570 -4.93 -24.07 9.49
C GLU A 570 -6.35 -24.08 8.89
N PHE A 571 -6.70 -25.16 8.19
CA PHE A 571 -8.04 -25.40 7.66
C PHE A 571 -8.46 -26.81 8.07
N THR A 572 -9.27 -26.90 9.13
CA THR A 572 -9.58 -28.15 9.85
C THR A 572 -10.67 -29.00 9.20
N LEU A 573 -11.22 -28.57 8.07
CA LEU A 573 -12.29 -29.25 7.35
C LEU A 573 -11.74 -30.04 6.17
N SER A 574 -12.34 -31.20 5.89
CA SER A 574 -12.25 -31.80 4.55
C SER A 574 -13.64 -32.02 3.97
N SER A 575 -13.79 -31.81 2.67
CA SER A 575 -15.05 -32.08 1.97
C SER A 575 -15.45 -33.56 1.93
N SER A 576 -14.52 -34.48 2.24
CA SER A 576 -14.78 -35.92 2.30
C SER A 576 -15.45 -36.37 3.61
N ASN A 577 -15.11 -35.74 4.74
CA ASN A 577 -15.55 -36.12 6.08
C ASN A 577 -16.26 -34.93 6.75
N LEU A 578 -17.59 -34.99 6.86
CA LEU A 578 -18.36 -33.94 7.51
C LEU A 578 -18.38 -34.06 9.05
N PRO A 579 -18.50 -32.93 9.78
CA PRO A 579 -18.50 -32.93 11.24
C PRO A 579 -19.69 -33.73 11.78
N THR A 580 -19.39 -34.80 12.53
CA THR A 580 -20.39 -35.70 13.11
C THR A 580 -20.41 -35.50 14.62
N VAL A 581 -21.61 -35.43 15.23
CA VAL A 581 -21.82 -35.11 16.65
C VAL A 581 -21.10 -36.07 17.62
N THR A 582 -20.66 -37.24 17.14
CA THR A 582 -19.89 -38.24 17.90
C THR A 582 -18.37 -38.02 17.85
N HIS A 583 -17.86 -37.04 17.12
CA HIS A 583 -16.42 -36.75 17.01
C HIS A 583 -15.96 -35.80 18.14
N PRO A 584 -14.82 -36.04 18.82
CA PRO A 584 -14.39 -35.22 19.96
C PRO A 584 -14.09 -33.75 19.60
N ASP A 585 -13.72 -33.44 18.36
CA ASP A 585 -13.49 -32.06 17.88
C ASP A 585 -14.72 -31.44 17.18
N TYR A 586 -15.92 -32.04 17.31
CA TYR A 586 -17.15 -31.61 16.61
C TYR A 586 -17.44 -30.11 16.73
N ASP A 587 -17.31 -29.50 17.92
CA ASP A 587 -17.56 -28.06 18.09
C ASP A 587 -16.55 -27.19 17.32
N ARG A 588 -15.26 -27.56 17.30
CA ARG A 588 -14.23 -26.86 16.52
C ARG A 588 -14.49 -26.96 15.02
N GLU A 589 -14.87 -28.15 14.56
CA GLU A 589 -15.21 -28.38 13.16
C GLU A 589 -16.51 -27.65 12.76
N ALA A 590 -17.52 -27.61 13.63
CA ALA A 590 -18.77 -26.89 13.40
C ALA A 590 -18.55 -25.37 13.35
N ASP A 591 -17.69 -24.82 14.22
CA ASP A 591 -17.33 -23.41 14.22
C ASP A 591 -16.44 -23.05 13.01
N ALA A 592 -15.50 -23.92 12.62
CA ALA A 592 -14.73 -23.75 11.38
C ALA A 592 -15.63 -23.81 10.14
N GLN A 593 -16.58 -24.75 10.11
CA GLN A 593 -17.60 -24.85 9.06
C GLN A 593 -18.39 -23.53 8.97
N ALA A 594 -18.81 -22.97 10.11
CA ALA A 594 -19.56 -21.72 10.18
C ALA A 594 -18.83 -20.49 9.57
N GLN A 595 -17.50 -20.51 9.48
CA GLN A 595 -16.74 -19.43 8.84
C GLN A 595 -16.73 -19.53 7.30
N VAL A 596 -16.98 -20.71 6.71
CA VAL A 596 -16.81 -20.99 5.26
C VAL A 596 -17.45 -19.95 4.33
N PRO A 597 -18.67 -19.41 4.55
CA PRO A 597 -19.24 -18.44 3.62
C PRO A 597 -18.47 -17.12 3.53
N ASP A 598 -17.99 -16.59 4.66
CA ASP A 598 -17.39 -15.25 4.77
C ASP A 598 -15.85 -15.26 4.91
N MET A 599 -15.21 -16.41 5.17
CA MET A 599 -13.81 -16.53 5.62
C MET A 599 -12.74 -15.82 4.75
N PHE A 600 -12.91 -15.79 3.43
CA PHE A 600 -11.92 -15.20 2.51
C PHE A 600 -12.17 -13.72 2.18
N HIS A 601 -13.23 -13.11 2.73
CA HIS A 601 -13.65 -11.77 2.29
C HIS A 601 -12.61 -10.69 2.60
N ALA A 602 -11.96 -10.76 3.77
CA ALA A 602 -10.93 -9.80 4.17
C ALA A 602 -9.64 -9.93 3.34
N GLN A 603 -9.24 -11.16 3.03
CA GLN A 603 -8.07 -11.49 2.19
C GLN A 603 -8.30 -11.00 0.75
N LYS A 604 -9.49 -11.24 0.20
CA LYS A 604 -9.88 -10.76 -1.13
C LYS A 604 -9.93 -9.24 -1.22
N GLU A 605 -10.43 -8.56 -0.19
CA GLU A 605 -10.46 -7.09 -0.13
C GLU A 605 -9.04 -6.49 -0.01
N TYR A 606 -8.16 -7.11 0.79
CA TYR A 606 -6.74 -6.76 0.84
C TYR A 606 -6.06 -6.94 -0.53
N VAL A 607 -6.24 -8.10 -1.15
CA VAL A 607 -5.70 -8.44 -2.48
C VAL A 607 -6.23 -7.49 -3.57
N TYR A 608 -7.51 -7.11 -3.52
CA TYR A 608 -8.08 -6.11 -4.43
C TYR A 608 -7.34 -4.76 -4.30
N ARG A 609 -7.11 -4.29 -3.06
CA ARG A 609 -6.42 -3.02 -2.80
C ARG A 609 -4.95 -3.06 -3.19
N ALA A 610 -4.25 -4.16 -2.93
CA ALA A 610 -2.87 -4.37 -3.37
C ALA A 610 -2.75 -4.27 -4.90
N MET A 611 -3.66 -4.94 -5.64
CA MET A 611 -3.74 -4.80 -7.10
C MET A 611 -4.08 -3.38 -7.54
N GLU A 612 -5.02 -2.70 -6.87
CA GLU A 612 -5.46 -1.34 -7.24
C GLU A 612 -4.36 -0.28 -7.02
N GLN A 613 -3.46 -0.51 -6.06
CA GLN A 613 -2.40 0.43 -5.69
C GLN A 613 -1.08 0.20 -6.43
N ASP A 614 -0.67 -1.06 -6.66
CA ASP A 614 0.62 -1.39 -7.31
C ASP A 614 0.47 -1.80 -8.78
N THR A 615 -0.10 -2.98 -9.05
CA THR A 615 -0.01 -3.59 -10.38
C THR A 615 -0.95 -2.94 -11.41
N PHE A 616 -2.13 -2.47 -11.00
CA PHE A 616 -3.11 -1.86 -11.91
C PHE A 616 -2.67 -0.50 -12.49
N PRO A 617 -2.08 0.44 -11.73
CA PRO A 617 -1.49 1.66 -12.30
C PRO A 617 -0.36 1.36 -13.30
N ARG A 618 0.48 0.35 -13.01
CA ARG A 618 1.57 -0.08 -13.91
C ARG A 618 1.02 -0.68 -15.22
N PHE A 619 -0.04 -1.49 -15.14
CA PHE A 619 -0.79 -1.98 -16.30
C PHE A 619 -1.40 -0.84 -17.13
N LEU A 620 -2.06 0.14 -16.51
CA LEU A 620 -2.63 1.28 -17.22
C LEU A 620 -1.55 2.11 -17.92
N ARG A 621 -0.39 2.35 -17.30
CA ARG A 621 0.75 3.00 -17.98
C ARG A 621 1.16 2.21 -19.23
N ALA A 622 1.36 0.90 -19.09
CA ALA A 622 1.82 0.02 -20.16
C ALA A 622 0.82 -0.20 -21.33
N LYS A 623 -0.50 -0.03 -21.11
CA LYS A 623 -1.53 -0.34 -22.13
C LYS A 623 -2.51 0.79 -22.47
N ALA A 624 -2.57 1.87 -21.70
CA ALA A 624 -3.35 3.05 -22.07
C ALA A 624 -2.50 4.19 -22.68
N PHE A 625 -1.19 4.25 -22.35
CA PHE A 625 -0.27 5.28 -22.83
C PHE A 625 0.80 4.73 -23.79
N GLY A 626 1.26 3.50 -23.57
CA GLY A 626 2.04 2.74 -24.55
C GLY A 626 1.16 1.79 -25.39
N ASN A 627 1.68 1.34 -26.53
CA ASN A 627 1.10 0.23 -27.30
C ASN A 627 2.10 -0.91 -27.58
N LEU A 628 3.34 -0.80 -27.07
CA LEU A 628 4.38 -1.82 -27.20
C LEU A 628 4.53 -2.69 -25.94
N THR A 629 5.43 -3.66 -26.04
CA THR A 629 6.01 -4.41 -24.91
C THR A 629 7.49 -4.04 -24.76
N PRO A 630 8.09 -4.14 -23.55
CA PRO A 630 9.48 -3.74 -23.32
C PRO A 630 10.49 -4.44 -24.23
N ILE A 631 10.26 -5.72 -24.55
CA ILE A 631 11.09 -6.50 -25.49
C ILE A 631 11.01 -5.91 -26.90
N SER A 632 9.81 -5.63 -27.40
CA SER A 632 9.63 -5.04 -28.73
C SER A 632 10.04 -3.56 -28.81
N ALA A 633 10.09 -2.85 -27.69
CA ALA A 633 10.69 -1.53 -27.59
C ALA A 633 12.23 -1.61 -27.64
N LEU A 634 12.84 -2.59 -26.95
CA LEU A 634 14.29 -2.85 -27.00
C LEU A 634 14.76 -3.31 -28.39
N VAL A 635 13.95 -4.13 -29.08
CA VAL A 635 14.20 -4.52 -30.47
C VAL A 635 14.16 -3.31 -31.40
N ARG A 636 13.22 -2.37 -31.20
CA ARG A 636 13.20 -1.09 -31.94
C ARG A 636 14.41 -0.22 -31.62
N LEU A 637 14.88 -0.14 -30.37
CA LEU A 637 16.13 0.55 -30.03
C LEU A 637 17.31 0.01 -30.84
N ALA A 638 17.49 -1.32 -30.88
CA ALA A 638 18.57 -1.96 -31.61
C ALA A 638 18.52 -1.67 -33.13
N PHE A 639 17.35 -1.83 -33.77
CA PHE A 639 17.17 -1.50 -35.18
C PHE A 639 17.31 0.00 -35.47
N GLY A 640 16.86 0.86 -34.55
CA GLY A 640 16.97 2.31 -34.65
C GLY A 640 18.41 2.80 -34.60
N LEU A 641 19.23 2.26 -33.69
CA LEU A 641 20.66 2.55 -33.58
C LEU A 641 21.43 2.04 -34.81
N LEU A 642 21.14 0.82 -35.30
CA LEU A 642 21.75 0.28 -36.52
C LEU A 642 21.43 1.14 -37.75
N ALA A 643 20.16 1.53 -37.93
CA ALA A 643 19.75 2.40 -39.02
C ALA A 643 20.32 3.82 -38.90
N LEU A 644 20.50 4.34 -37.68
CA LEU A 644 21.17 5.62 -37.44
C LEU A 644 22.63 5.56 -37.90
N TRP A 645 23.35 4.48 -37.55
CA TRP A 645 24.72 4.26 -38.01
C TRP A 645 24.79 4.17 -39.55
N VAL A 646 23.91 3.40 -40.20
CA VAL A 646 23.83 3.34 -41.67
C VAL A 646 23.54 4.71 -42.28
N GLY A 647 22.62 5.49 -41.71
CA GLY A 647 22.28 6.84 -42.18
C GLY A 647 23.45 7.81 -42.07
N LEU A 648 24.12 7.85 -40.91
CA LEU A 648 25.30 8.67 -40.69
C LEU A 648 26.44 8.27 -41.64
N ALA A 649 26.76 6.97 -41.74
CA ALA A 649 27.80 6.47 -42.63
C ALA A 649 27.53 6.81 -44.11
N THR A 650 26.28 6.66 -44.57
CA THR A 650 25.87 7.03 -45.93
C THR A 650 25.98 8.53 -46.16
N GLY A 651 25.55 9.34 -45.18
CA GLY A 651 25.65 10.80 -45.22
C GLY A 651 27.08 11.30 -45.30
N PHE A 652 27.96 10.81 -44.42
CA PHE A 652 29.39 11.14 -44.44
C PHE A 652 30.06 10.68 -45.75
N ALA A 653 29.77 9.47 -46.24
CA ALA A 653 30.29 9.00 -47.53
C ALA A 653 29.87 9.92 -48.71
N PHE A 654 28.63 10.41 -48.75
CA PHE A 654 28.19 11.33 -49.80
C PHE A 654 28.79 12.75 -49.69
N ILE A 655 29.22 13.15 -48.49
CA ILE A 655 29.98 14.40 -48.24
C ILE A 655 31.44 14.22 -48.70
N PHE A 656 32.12 13.17 -48.22
CA PHE A 656 33.55 12.91 -48.48
C PHE A 656 33.87 12.43 -49.90
N LEU A 657 32.87 11.98 -50.68
CA LEU A 657 33.02 11.70 -52.11
C LEU A 657 32.59 12.88 -53.01
N ASP A 658 32.21 14.03 -52.42
CA ASP A 658 31.56 15.17 -53.08
C ASP A 658 30.52 14.77 -54.15
N LYS A 659 29.59 13.90 -53.74
CA LYS A 659 28.65 13.24 -54.66
C LYS A 659 27.73 14.27 -55.36
N LYS A 660 27.82 14.33 -56.69
CA LYS A 660 27.02 15.20 -57.56
C LYS A 660 25.95 14.39 -58.33
N PRO A 661 24.75 14.96 -58.58
CA PRO A 661 24.26 16.25 -58.07
C PRO A 661 23.99 16.20 -56.56
N LYS A 662 24.09 17.35 -55.87
CA LYS A 662 23.84 17.44 -54.41
C LYS A 662 22.47 16.91 -53.98
N VAL A 663 21.47 17.00 -54.86
CA VAL A 663 20.12 16.43 -54.68
C VAL A 663 20.17 14.94 -54.32
N SER A 664 21.17 14.19 -54.81
CA SER A 664 21.35 12.77 -54.47
C SER A 664 21.66 12.50 -52.99
N ARG A 665 21.99 13.52 -52.20
CA ARG A 665 22.13 13.41 -50.74
C ARG A 665 20.80 13.32 -49.99
N LEU A 666 19.68 13.71 -50.61
CA LEU A 666 18.34 13.57 -50.00
C LEU A 666 17.97 12.12 -49.70
N TRP A 667 18.56 11.13 -50.39
CA TRP A 667 18.30 9.71 -50.13
C TRP A 667 18.65 9.24 -48.71
N VAL A 668 19.47 9.99 -47.97
CA VAL A 668 19.78 9.72 -46.56
C VAL A 668 18.54 9.92 -45.65
N ILE A 669 17.49 10.59 -46.14
CA ILE A 669 16.19 10.68 -45.44
C ILE A 669 15.59 9.30 -45.12
N ILE A 670 15.84 8.27 -45.93
CA ILE A 670 15.26 6.94 -45.72
C ILE A 670 15.84 6.25 -44.47
N PRO A 671 17.17 6.02 -44.35
CA PRO A 671 17.74 5.45 -43.12
C PRO A 671 17.51 6.35 -41.91
N PHE A 672 17.54 7.69 -42.04
CA PHE A 672 17.17 8.57 -40.92
C PHE A 672 15.69 8.44 -40.51
N THR A 673 14.76 8.30 -41.45
CA THR A 673 13.34 8.07 -41.12
C THR A 673 13.18 6.77 -40.33
N PHE A 674 13.76 5.68 -40.81
CA PHE A 674 13.67 4.39 -40.11
C PHE A 674 14.37 4.44 -38.74
N ALA A 675 15.53 5.07 -38.64
CA ALA A 675 16.24 5.26 -37.39
C ALA A 675 15.41 6.03 -36.36
N ILE A 676 15.00 7.24 -36.69
CA ILE A 676 14.32 8.14 -35.76
C ILE A 676 12.94 7.62 -35.37
N VAL A 677 12.15 7.06 -36.29
CA VAL A 677 10.84 6.48 -35.93
C VAL A 677 11.01 5.34 -34.93
N ASN A 678 12.02 4.47 -35.09
CA ASN A 678 12.29 3.39 -34.14
C ASN A 678 12.81 3.91 -32.78
N LEU A 679 13.71 4.90 -32.77
CA LEU A 679 14.28 5.48 -31.55
C LEU A 679 13.24 6.27 -30.74
N VAL A 680 12.40 7.07 -31.40
CA VAL A 680 11.32 7.81 -30.72
C VAL A 680 10.20 6.86 -30.28
N ALA A 681 9.87 5.81 -31.06
CA ALA A 681 8.91 4.80 -30.64
C ALA A 681 9.36 4.01 -29.41
N HIS A 682 10.67 3.74 -29.28
CA HIS A 682 11.26 3.20 -28.05
C HIS A 682 11.10 4.20 -26.88
N ALA A 683 11.50 5.46 -27.06
CA ALA A 683 11.48 6.48 -26.00
C ALA A 683 10.06 6.84 -25.48
N TYR A 684 9.00 6.51 -26.22
CA TYR A 684 7.59 6.77 -25.85
C TYR A 684 6.75 5.51 -25.58
N ASP A 685 7.35 4.31 -25.61
CA ASP A 685 6.68 2.99 -25.57
C ASP A 685 5.54 2.83 -26.61
N LEU A 686 5.63 3.54 -27.73
CA LEU A 686 4.54 3.74 -28.68
C LEU A 686 5.01 3.73 -30.13
N ASP A 687 4.57 2.71 -30.88
CA ASP A 687 4.72 2.64 -32.33
C ASP A 687 3.51 3.30 -33.01
N PRO A 688 3.71 4.43 -33.72
CA PRO A 688 2.62 5.18 -34.32
C PRO A 688 1.96 4.44 -35.49
N LEU A 689 2.69 3.61 -36.24
CA LEU A 689 2.14 2.84 -37.35
C LEU A 689 1.13 1.82 -36.84
N LEU A 690 1.48 1.10 -35.76
CA LEU A 690 0.55 0.19 -35.09
C LEU A 690 -0.68 0.95 -34.54
N VAL A 691 -0.52 2.12 -33.92
CA VAL A 691 -1.66 2.92 -33.46
C VAL A 691 -2.57 3.36 -34.61
N PHE A 692 -2.02 3.81 -35.75
CA PHE A 692 -2.80 4.21 -36.92
C PHE A 692 -3.54 3.03 -37.56
N MET A 693 -2.96 1.83 -37.53
CA MET A 693 -3.65 0.58 -37.89
C MET A 693 -4.72 0.14 -36.86
N GLY A 694 -4.83 0.84 -35.71
CA GLY A 694 -5.74 0.50 -34.62
C GLY A 694 -5.29 -0.69 -33.79
N LEU A 695 -3.98 -0.98 -33.76
CA LEU A 695 -3.36 -2.13 -33.12
C LEU A 695 -2.51 -1.74 -31.90
N SER A 696 -2.54 -2.61 -30.90
CA SER A 696 -1.63 -2.62 -29.75
C SER A 696 -1.01 -4.00 -29.61
N GLU A 697 0.23 -4.07 -29.18
CA GLU A 697 0.92 -5.32 -28.87
C GLU A 697 0.45 -5.89 -27.52
N THR A 698 0.22 -7.21 -27.43
CA THR A 698 -0.09 -7.92 -26.18
C THR A 698 1.16 -8.59 -25.64
N THR A 699 1.59 -9.69 -26.26
CA THR A 699 2.93 -10.31 -26.15
C THR A 699 3.81 -9.84 -27.31
N PRO A 700 5.16 -9.92 -27.21
CA PRO A 700 6.05 -9.52 -28.31
C PRO A 700 5.60 -10.11 -29.66
N PHE A 701 5.50 -9.24 -30.67
CA PHE A 701 5.07 -9.53 -32.04
C PHE A 701 3.62 -10.02 -32.23
N ARG A 702 2.81 -10.16 -31.18
CA ARG A 702 1.36 -10.47 -31.26
C ARG A 702 0.53 -9.23 -30.95
N THR A 703 -0.40 -8.87 -31.84
CA THR A 703 -1.20 -7.65 -31.72
C THR A 703 -2.69 -7.94 -31.45
N ILE A 704 -3.36 -6.96 -30.85
CA ILE A 704 -4.81 -6.92 -30.60
C ILE A 704 -5.38 -5.58 -31.07
N GLY A 705 -6.63 -5.57 -31.53
CA GLY A 705 -7.30 -4.33 -31.94
C GLY A 705 -7.69 -3.46 -30.74
N ILE A 706 -7.38 -2.16 -30.80
CA ILE A 706 -7.73 -1.17 -29.79
C ILE A 706 -9.24 -0.87 -29.87
N ARG A 707 -10.01 -1.45 -28.94
CA ARG A 707 -11.48 -1.45 -28.90
C ARG A 707 -12.08 -0.55 -27.82
N GLU A 708 -11.31 -0.13 -26.81
CA GLU A 708 -11.73 0.84 -25.80
C GLU A 708 -11.67 2.28 -26.36
N PRO A 709 -12.79 3.03 -26.43
CA PRO A 709 -12.86 4.29 -27.17
C PRO A 709 -12.01 5.41 -26.58
N TYR A 710 -11.87 5.48 -25.24
CA TYR A 710 -11.03 6.49 -24.59
C TYR A 710 -9.54 6.27 -24.88
N VAL A 711 -9.06 5.04 -24.66
CA VAL A 711 -7.68 4.63 -24.95
C VAL A 711 -7.35 4.82 -26.44
N ARG A 712 -8.27 4.51 -27.34
CA ARG A 712 -8.08 4.76 -28.79
C ARG A 712 -7.85 6.24 -29.10
N LYS A 713 -8.61 7.16 -28.50
CA LYS A 713 -8.40 8.62 -28.68
C LYS A 713 -7.04 9.06 -28.11
N LEU A 714 -6.71 8.61 -26.91
CA LEU A 714 -5.47 8.95 -26.21
C LEU A 714 -4.22 8.48 -26.96
N LEU A 715 -4.18 7.20 -27.36
CA LEU A 715 -3.08 6.66 -28.15
C LEU A 715 -2.95 7.34 -29.51
N PHE A 716 -4.07 7.64 -30.20
CA PHE A 716 -4.03 8.34 -31.50
C PHE A 716 -3.46 9.76 -31.38
N GLY A 717 -3.79 10.50 -30.32
CA GLY A 717 -3.16 11.79 -30.01
C GLY A 717 -1.66 11.68 -29.76
N ARG A 718 -1.22 10.70 -28.96
CA ARG A 718 0.22 10.43 -28.72
C ARG A 718 0.94 9.99 -30.01
N ALA A 719 0.30 9.19 -30.87
CA ALA A 719 0.85 8.77 -32.16
C ALA A 719 1.08 9.95 -33.11
N LEU A 720 0.12 10.88 -33.22
CA LEU A 720 0.29 12.11 -34.00
C LEU A 720 1.49 12.94 -33.48
N TRP A 721 1.64 13.09 -32.16
CA TRP A 721 2.78 13.77 -31.56
C TRP A 721 4.12 13.07 -31.86
N VAL A 722 4.19 11.75 -31.67
CA VAL A 722 5.37 10.93 -31.97
C VAL A 722 5.76 11.00 -33.45
N THR A 723 4.80 10.95 -34.37
CA THR A 723 5.04 11.12 -35.81
C THR A 723 5.52 12.52 -36.15
N PHE A 724 4.91 13.58 -35.58
CA PHE A 724 5.34 14.97 -35.78
C PHE A 724 6.78 15.18 -35.29
N LEU A 725 7.08 14.78 -34.06
CA LEU A 725 8.43 14.88 -33.48
C LEU A 725 9.46 14.12 -34.31
N SER A 726 9.12 12.91 -34.76
CA SER A 726 9.98 12.12 -35.64
C SER A 726 10.25 12.84 -36.97
N ALA A 727 9.21 13.39 -37.61
CA ALA A 727 9.35 14.12 -38.88
C ALA A 727 10.23 15.37 -38.75
N VAL A 728 10.10 16.13 -37.65
CA VAL A 728 10.94 17.30 -37.38
C VAL A 728 12.42 16.92 -37.23
N VAL A 729 12.73 15.88 -36.45
CA VAL A 729 14.12 15.43 -36.25
C VAL A 729 14.73 14.86 -37.53
N VAL A 730 13.96 14.09 -38.32
CA VAL A 730 14.37 13.59 -39.63
C VAL A 730 14.65 14.73 -40.61
N ALA A 731 13.80 15.76 -40.64
CA ALA A 731 13.99 16.92 -41.49
C ALA A 731 15.29 17.67 -41.13
N ILE A 732 15.53 17.94 -39.84
CA ILE A 732 16.75 18.61 -39.35
C ILE A 732 18.00 17.82 -39.76
N LEU A 733 18.05 16.51 -39.48
CA LEU A 733 19.20 15.67 -39.86
C LEU A 733 19.42 15.63 -41.37
N THR A 734 18.34 15.50 -42.17
CA THR A 734 18.44 15.47 -43.63
C THR A 734 18.95 16.81 -44.19
N ILE A 735 18.47 17.94 -43.66
CA ILE A 735 18.89 19.28 -44.06
C ILE A 735 20.40 19.48 -43.78
N ILE A 736 20.89 19.07 -42.61
CA ILE A 736 22.32 19.16 -42.26
C ILE A 736 23.18 18.42 -43.29
N PHE A 737 22.91 17.14 -43.55
CA PHE A 737 23.73 16.33 -44.48
C PHE A 737 23.60 16.73 -45.97
N VAL A 738 22.53 17.43 -46.34
CA VAL A 738 22.35 17.99 -47.69
C VAL A 738 23.06 19.34 -47.87
N LEU A 739 23.02 20.22 -46.87
CA LEU A 739 23.59 21.58 -46.97
C LEU A 739 25.11 21.63 -46.74
N VAL A 740 25.67 20.75 -45.91
CA VAL A 740 27.12 20.71 -45.62
C VAL A 740 27.94 20.61 -46.93
N PRO A 741 28.94 21.49 -47.15
CA PRO A 741 29.82 21.40 -48.32
C PRO A 741 30.48 20.02 -48.45
N GLY A 742 30.54 19.51 -49.68
CA GLY A 742 31.38 18.35 -49.97
C GLY A 742 32.84 18.78 -50.08
N HIS A 743 33.74 17.97 -49.54
CA HIS A 743 35.16 18.01 -49.88
C HIS A 743 35.54 16.58 -50.21
N ARG A 744 36.17 16.35 -51.38
CA ARG A 744 36.69 15.04 -51.70
C ARG A 744 37.94 14.78 -50.86
N LEU A 745 37.95 13.71 -50.09
CA LEU A 745 39.14 13.18 -49.42
C LEU A 745 39.94 12.27 -50.37
#